data_AF-A0A3L7E239-F1
#
_entry.id   AF-A0A3L7E239-F1
#
_cell.length_a   1.000
_cell.length_b   1.000
_cell.length_c   1.000
_cell.angle_alpha   90.00
_cell.angle_beta   90.00
_cell.angle_gamma   90.00
#
_symmetry.space_group_name_H-M   'P 1'
#
loop_
_entity.id
_entity.type
_entity.pdbx_description
1 polymer ?
#
loop_
_entity_poly.entity_id
_entity_poly.type
_entity_poly.pdbx_seq_one_letter_code
_entity_poly.pdbx_strand_id
1 'polypeptide(L)'
;MSQHKSPDPGGPIEPSAFQPLDTAAADAARPFQPLRWAIAGLGLLFLLIMGFLLSARSLQVIVVAESPASVSISGLALPFGERYLLRPGDYRIEAGAAGYHPLTTEVTVTDSDSQSVELQLRPLPGLVSIESQPAGARVIVDDQHLGDTPLADLALVAGERGIVIEAERYLPLHRQFEVSGRQLPQQLSVALEPAWAEVSINSAPAGAQILIDGEVAGTTPAVLEVLQGEHQLMLQQAAFANWQQDLEIVAGQDQDLGTVTLQPAAGMLQLSSRPSGANVTLNGEFQGQTPLELEITPGRSHRLAVFKPGYRRHSETVQLEAASRDSRSISLRAQLGEVRFTISPADAEVRVNGQPRGRGSQVLALPAVAHRVEISLPGYATVKRSITPRPGLEQLVEVTLQTEAEARAARIKPELTTALGQTLLLFNPADSATADFTMGASRREPGRRANEVLHPVSLRRSFYLQTTEVTNAQFRLFTADHDSGQIEGKSLNRDHQPVVQVSWQQAASFCNWLSRREGLPPFYRETNGIVTGYNPSATGYRLPSEAEWAWAARSRGEQLLKFPWGDDFPPTSPVENYADSSSAFVTGRVLTSYKDGHVVSAPVGSFPASNRGLYDLGGNVAEWVHDVYSIPSANGSGQTDPLGSQSGDNYVIRGASWSHSRVSELRLSYRDYGQAGRDDVGFRIARYAE
;
A
#
# COMPACT_ATOMS: atom_id res chain seq x y z
N MET A 1 89.39 -131.64 45.45
CA MET A 1 88.20 -132.45 45.81
C MET A 1 87.01 -131.87 45.07
N SER A 2 86.19 -132.60 44.30
CA SER A 2 86.05 -134.07 44.08
C SER A 2 85.36 -134.34 42.70
N GLN A 3 85.15 -135.55 42.14
CA GLN A 3 85.35 -136.93 42.63
C GLN A 3 85.82 -137.93 41.52
N HIS A 4 85.00 -138.92 41.10
CA HIS A 4 85.41 -140.08 40.25
C HIS A 4 84.25 -140.70 39.43
N LYS A 5 84.53 -141.28 38.23
CA LYS A 5 83.74 -142.32 37.52
C LYS A 5 84.52 -142.98 36.33
N SER A 6 83.94 -143.96 35.60
CA SER A 6 84.63 -145.06 34.86
C SER A 6 84.23 -145.25 33.34
N PRO A 7 84.90 -146.11 32.50
CA PRO A 7 85.12 -145.90 31.03
C PRO A 7 84.60 -146.96 29.99
N ASP A 8 84.79 -146.74 28.66
CA ASP A 8 84.92 -147.75 27.55
C ASP A 8 85.39 -147.15 26.14
N PRO A 9 85.97 -147.91 25.13
CA PRO A 9 86.69 -147.31 23.94
C PRO A 9 86.71 -147.99 22.49
N GLY A 10 86.83 -147.20 21.38
CA GLY A 10 87.72 -147.46 20.18
C GLY A 10 87.20 -147.92 18.75
N GLY A 11 87.88 -147.53 17.62
CA GLY A 11 87.74 -148.10 16.22
C GLY A 11 88.28 -147.26 14.98
N PRO A 12 88.93 -147.80 13.90
CA PRO A 12 89.62 -147.02 12.80
C PRO A 12 89.48 -147.49 11.28
N ILE A 13 90.39 -147.00 10.37
CA ILE A 13 90.68 -147.33 8.91
C ILE A 13 90.02 -146.43 7.80
N GLU A 14 90.68 -145.92 6.71
CA GLU A 14 91.68 -144.81 6.64
C GLU A 14 91.70 -143.89 5.33
N PRO A 15 92.61 -143.93 4.29
CA PRO A 15 93.20 -142.66 3.74
C PRO A 15 93.37 -142.38 2.18
N SER A 16 93.79 -141.14 1.84
CA SER A 16 94.37 -140.58 0.56
C SER A 16 93.42 -140.02 -0.55
N ALA A 17 93.80 -139.10 -1.48
CA ALA A 17 95.12 -138.60 -1.95
C ALA A 17 95.18 -137.07 -2.31
N PHE A 18 96.27 -136.61 -2.96
CA PHE A 18 96.76 -135.21 -3.03
C PHE A 18 95.82 -134.19 -3.74
N GLN A 19 95.46 -132.97 -3.29
CA GLN A 19 95.92 -131.94 -2.30
C GLN A 19 96.38 -130.63 -2.99
N PRO A 20 96.30 -129.43 -2.35
CA PRO A 20 96.39 -129.18 -0.89
C PRO A 20 95.29 -128.36 -0.18
N LEU A 21 94.97 -128.83 1.04
CA LEU A 21 94.75 -128.09 2.29
C LEU A 21 93.58 -127.08 2.42
N ASP A 22 92.48 -127.58 3.01
CA ASP A 22 91.77 -127.08 4.22
C ASP A 22 91.67 -125.54 4.48
N THR A 23 90.51 -124.99 4.84
CA THR A 23 89.84 -125.25 6.15
C THR A 23 88.38 -124.75 6.26
N ALA A 24 87.58 -125.48 7.06
CA ALA A 24 86.48 -125.03 7.94
C ALA A 24 85.27 -124.18 7.43
N ALA A 25 84.20 -124.91 7.07
CA ALA A 25 82.78 -124.75 7.45
C ALA A 25 82.19 -123.45 8.09
N ALA A 26 81.01 -123.05 7.60
CA ALA A 26 79.82 -122.66 8.39
C ALA A 26 78.51 -122.73 7.56
N ASP A 27 77.39 -123.06 8.20
CA ASP A 27 76.11 -123.55 7.63
C ASP A 27 75.40 -122.78 6.49
N ALA A 28 74.59 -123.52 5.71
CA ALA A 28 73.94 -123.05 4.49
C ALA A 28 72.64 -122.25 4.70
N ALA A 29 72.59 -121.03 4.15
CA ALA A 29 71.39 -120.20 4.09
C ALA A 29 70.41 -120.65 2.97
N ARG A 30 69.10 -120.47 3.20
CA ARG A 30 68.04 -120.83 2.23
C ARG A 30 68.04 -119.86 1.03
N PRO A 31 67.89 -120.35 -0.22
CA PRO A 31 67.99 -119.52 -1.41
C PRO A 31 66.87 -118.48 -1.52
N PHE A 32 67.26 -117.23 -1.73
CA PHE A 32 66.37 -116.08 -1.89
C PHE A 32 65.68 -116.12 -3.26
N GLN A 33 64.33 -116.20 -3.31
CA GLN A 33 63.57 -116.30 -4.56
C GLN A 33 62.98 -114.93 -4.96
N PRO A 34 63.63 -114.14 -5.84
CA PRO A 34 63.20 -112.77 -6.15
C PRO A 34 61.80 -112.71 -6.77
N LEU A 35 61.39 -113.73 -7.53
CA LEU A 35 60.05 -113.81 -8.12
C LEU A 35 58.93 -113.78 -7.05
N ARG A 36 59.16 -114.36 -5.86
CA ARG A 36 58.19 -114.32 -4.76
C ARG A 36 58.07 -112.93 -4.13
N TRP A 37 59.17 -112.18 -4.05
CA TRP A 37 59.16 -110.79 -3.59
C TRP A 37 58.59 -109.83 -4.64
N ALA A 38 58.81 -110.07 -5.92
CA ALA A 38 58.15 -109.33 -7.01
C ALA A 38 56.63 -109.57 -7.00
N ILE A 39 56.18 -110.82 -6.83
CA ILE A 39 54.76 -111.16 -6.69
C ILE A 39 54.16 -110.58 -5.39
N ALA A 40 54.90 -110.58 -4.27
CA ALA A 40 54.45 -109.94 -3.04
C ALA A 40 54.37 -108.41 -3.19
N GLY A 41 55.30 -107.77 -3.90
CA GLY A 41 55.27 -106.35 -4.22
C GLY A 41 54.11 -105.97 -5.14
N LEU A 42 53.86 -106.76 -6.20
CA LEU A 42 52.67 -106.63 -7.05
C LEU A 42 51.36 -106.88 -6.30
N GLY A 43 51.34 -107.85 -5.38
CA GLY A 43 50.20 -108.12 -4.51
C GLY A 43 49.93 -107.00 -3.52
N LEU A 44 50.98 -106.42 -2.91
CA LEU A 44 50.86 -105.25 -2.04
C LEU A 44 50.43 -104.01 -2.82
N LEU A 45 50.99 -103.78 -4.01
CA LEU A 45 50.58 -102.69 -4.90
C LEU A 45 49.12 -102.85 -5.35
N PHE A 46 48.70 -104.07 -5.69
CA PHE A 46 47.30 -104.39 -6.01
C PHE A 46 46.38 -104.15 -4.81
N LEU A 47 46.78 -104.53 -3.59
CA LEU A 47 46.02 -104.27 -2.36
C LEU A 47 45.98 -102.77 -2.01
N LEU A 48 47.03 -102.00 -2.29
CA LEU A 48 47.05 -100.54 -2.10
C LEU A 48 46.17 -99.82 -3.14
N ILE A 49 46.23 -100.24 -4.41
CA ILE A 49 45.34 -99.73 -5.48
C ILE A 49 43.89 -100.10 -5.18
N MET A 50 43.61 -101.35 -4.78
CA MET A 50 42.27 -101.80 -4.40
C MET A 50 41.78 -101.07 -3.13
N GLY A 51 42.64 -100.87 -2.14
CA GLY A 51 42.33 -100.10 -0.94
C GLY A 51 42.06 -98.62 -1.21
N PHE A 52 42.74 -98.02 -2.19
CA PHE A 52 42.39 -96.70 -2.70
C PHE A 52 41.03 -96.72 -3.39
N LEU A 53 40.82 -97.61 -4.39
CA LEU A 53 39.57 -97.68 -5.15
C LEU A 53 38.33 -98.01 -4.30
N LEU A 54 38.50 -98.80 -3.22
CA LEU A 54 37.44 -99.12 -2.26
C LEU A 54 37.20 -98.02 -1.20
N SER A 55 38.06 -97.00 -1.10
CA SER A 55 37.89 -95.88 -0.16
C SER A 55 37.96 -94.50 -0.83
N ALA A 56 37.89 -94.45 -2.16
CA ALA A 56 37.81 -93.23 -2.95
C ALA A 56 36.34 -92.89 -3.25
N ARG A 57 36.05 -91.59 -3.23
CA ARG A 57 34.77 -90.96 -3.53
C ARG A 57 34.89 -90.16 -4.82
N SER A 58 33.76 -89.94 -5.51
CA SER A 58 33.73 -89.29 -6.82
C SER A 58 33.40 -87.80 -6.70
N LEU A 59 34.37 -86.92 -6.92
CA LEU A 59 34.14 -85.47 -7.04
C LEU A 59 34.04 -85.07 -8.53
N GLN A 60 32.90 -84.52 -8.95
CA GLN A 60 32.79 -83.82 -10.24
C GLN A 60 33.16 -82.35 -10.07
N VAL A 61 34.08 -81.84 -10.89
CA VAL A 61 34.48 -80.42 -10.87
C VAL A 61 33.98 -79.76 -12.14
N ILE A 62 32.97 -78.90 -12.02
CA ILE A 62 32.35 -78.20 -13.15
C ILE A 62 32.93 -76.79 -13.17
N VAL A 63 33.71 -76.44 -14.19
CA VAL A 63 34.23 -75.08 -14.37
C VAL A 63 33.35 -74.34 -15.37
N VAL A 64 32.76 -73.22 -14.96
CA VAL A 64 31.92 -72.39 -15.83
C VAL A 64 32.81 -71.35 -16.51
N ALA A 65 33.15 -71.62 -17.77
CA ALA A 65 33.89 -70.75 -18.68
C ALA A 65 33.54 -71.11 -20.13
N GLU A 66 33.62 -70.13 -21.05
CA GLU A 66 33.41 -70.37 -22.49
C GLU A 66 34.65 -70.93 -23.20
N SER A 67 35.82 -70.87 -22.56
CA SER A 67 37.07 -71.44 -23.07
C SER A 67 37.45 -72.72 -22.30
N PRO A 68 38.19 -73.67 -22.91
CA PRO A 68 38.54 -74.92 -22.26
C PRO A 68 39.27 -74.70 -20.93
N ALA A 69 38.70 -75.22 -19.85
CA ALA A 69 39.24 -75.10 -18.50
C ALA A 69 40.30 -76.18 -18.20
N SER A 70 41.35 -75.79 -17.49
CA SER A 70 42.23 -76.70 -16.77
C SER A 70 41.82 -76.77 -15.30
N VAL A 71 41.92 -77.96 -14.71
CA VAL A 71 41.66 -78.22 -13.28
C VAL A 71 42.81 -79.04 -12.72
N SER A 72 43.43 -78.52 -11.66
CA SER A 72 44.44 -79.18 -10.84
C SER A 72 43.88 -79.40 -9.44
N ILE A 73 44.16 -80.56 -8.83
CA ILE A 73 43.74 -80.91 -7.47
C ILE A 73 44.97 -81.39 -6.70
N SER A 74 45.16 -80.89 -5.48
CA SER A 74 46.30 -81.24 -4.63
C SER A 74 46.32 -82.73 -4.22
N GLY A 75 47.52 -83.33 -4.07
CA GLY A 75 47.65 -84.69 -3.54
C GLY A 75 47.30 -85.79 -4.54
N LEU A 76 46.80 -86.93 -4.05
CA LEU A 76 46.49 -88.09 -4.91
C LEU A 76 45.05 -88.02 -5.45
N ALA A 77 44.92 -87.44 -6.64
CA ALA A 77 43.69 -87.37 -7.42
C ALA A 77 43.79 -88.26 -8.67
N LEU A 78 42.86 -89.20 -8.85
CA LEU A 78 42.81 -90.06 -10.03
C LEU A 78 41.66 -89.62 -10.97
N PRO A 79 41.97 -89.01 -12.15
CA PRO A 79 40.95 -88.52 -13.07
C PRO A 79 40.24 -89.66 -13.81
N PHE A 80 38.92 -89.51 -13.98
CA PHE A 80 38.02 -90.46 -14.63
C PHE A 80 36.91 -89.70 -15.37
N GLY A 81 37.24 -89.18 -16.55
CA GLY A 81 36.38 -88.21 -17.27
C GLY A 81 36.35 -86.86 -16.53
N GLU A 82 35.16 -86.27 -16.39
CA GLU A 82 34.94 -85.01 -15.64
C GLU A 82 35.00 -85.18 -14.11
N ARG A 83 35.32 -86.39 -13.63
CA ARG A 83 35.29 -86.77 -12.21
C ARG A 83 36.67 -87.18 -11.72
N TYR A 84 36.95 -86.90 -10.46
CA TYR A 84 38.18 -87.26 -9.78
C TYR A 84 37.86 -88.23 -8.65
N LEU A 85 38.57 -89.35 -8.61
CA LEU A 85 38.58 -90.28 -7.48
C LEU A 85 39.59 -89.78 -6.46
N LEU A 86 39.07 -89.45 -5.27
CA LEU A 86 39.77 -88.82 -4.15
C LEU A 86 39.37 -89.55 -2.86
N ARG A 87 40.23 -89.65 -1.85
CA ARG A 87 39.79 -90.17 -0.54
C ARG A 87 39.12 -89.04 0.27
N PRO A 88 38.30 -89.31 1.30
CA PRO A 88 37.78 -88.25 2.16
C PRO A 88 38.92 -87.42 2.79
N GLY A 89 38.77 -86.10 2.79
CA GLY A 89 39.80 -85.14 3.21
C GLY A 89 39.68 -83.79 2.49
N ASP A 90 40.53 -82.83 2.86
CA ASP A 90 40.52 -81.47 2.28
C ASP A 90 41.48 -81.35 1.10
N TYR A 91 40.98 -80.72 0.03
CA TYR A 91 41.69 -80.59 -1.24
C TYR A 91 41.69 -79.16 -1.77
N ARG A 92 42.86 -78.64 -2.13
CA ARG A 92 43.00 -77.39 -2.88
C ARG A 92 42.79 -77.68 -4.36
N ILE A 93 41.83 -76.98 -4.95
CA ILE A 93 41.51 -77.04 -6.38
C ILE A 93 41.91 -75.71 -7.04
N GLU A 94 42.66 -75.81 -8.12
CA GLU A 94 43.07 -74.67 -8.94
C GLU A 94 42.46 -74.84 -10.34
N ALA A 95 41.57 -73.92 -10.71
CA ALA A 95 40.90 -73.88 -11.99
C ALA A 95 41.32 -72.64 -12.79
N GLY A 96 41.55 -72.80 -14.08
CA GLY A 96 41.86 -71.69 -14.99
C GLY A 96 41.32 -71.94 -16.38
N ALA A 97 41.06 -70.87 -17.13
CA ALA A 97 40.63 -70.93 -18.52
C ALA A 97 41.20 -69.74 -19.29
N ALA A 98 41.42 -69.88 -20.60
CA ALA A 98 42.01 -68.81 -21.41
C ALA A 98 41.08 -67.59 -21.46
N GLY A 99 41.60 -66.40 -21.10
CA GLY A 99 40.79 -65.18 -20.96
C GLY A 99 40.10 -65.01 -19.59
N TYR A 100 40.36 -65.87 -18.60
CA TYR A 100 39.76 -65.76 -17.27
C TYR A 100 40.81 -65.57 -16.17
N HIS A 101 40.42 -64.94 -15.06
CA HIS A 101 41.22 -64.96 -13.84
C HIS A 101 41.28 -66.39 -13.28
N PRO A 102 42.46 -66.91 -12.89
CA PRO A 102 42.57 -68.21 -12.25
C PRO A 102 41.92 -68.20 -10.87
N LEU A 103 41.20 -69.28 -10.54
CA LEU A 103 40.50 -69.46 -9.27
C LEU A 103 41.15 -70.59 -8.47
N THR A 104 41.60 -70.27 -7.26
CA THR A 104 42.03 -71.24 -6.26
C THR A 104 40.96 -71.31 -5.17
N THR A 105 40.55 -72.51 -4.79
CA THR A 105 39.63 -72.73 -3.67
C THR A 105 39.96 -74.04 -2.93
N GLU A 106 39.41 -74.22 -1.74
CA GLU A 106 39.52 -75.45 -0.95
C GLU A 106 38.17 -76.16 -0.89
N VAL A 107 38.19 -77.49 -1.01
CA VAL A 107 37.01 -78.36 -1.09
C VAL A 107 37.21 -79.60 -0.24
N THR A 108 36.34 -79.79 0.75
CA THR A 108 36.29 -81.01 1.57
C THR A 108 35.56 -82.12 0.82
N VAL A 109 36.28 -83.21 0.50
CA VAL A 109 35.70 -84.48 0.06
C VAL A 109 35.20 -85.22 1.30
N THR A 110 33.90 -85.49 1.36
CA THR A 110 33.24 -86.21 2.45
C THR A 110 33.19 -87.71 2.17
N ASP A 111 32.60 -88.49 3.06
CA ASP A 111 32.29 -89.91 2.84
C ASP A 111 31.09 -90.17 1.89
N SER A 112 30.58 -89.13 1.20
CA SER A 112 29.51 -89.28 0.21
C SER A 112 30.00 -90.02 -1.04
N ASP A 113 29.23 -90.95 -1.59
CA ASP A 113 29.62 -91.73 -2.78
C ASP A 113 29.94 -90.84 -4.01
N SER A 114 29.24 -89.70 -4.14
CA SER A 114 29.55 -88.65 -5.12
C SER A 114 29.29 -87.26 -4.54
N GLN A 115 30.11 -86.29 -4.96
CA GLN A 115 29.93 -84.85 -4.75
C GLN A 115 30.13 -84.11 -6.09
N SER A 116 29.68 -82.86 -6.15
CA SER A 116 29.93 -81.93 -7.26
C SER A 116 30.25 -80.54 -6.72
N VAL A 117 31.25 -79.88 -7.32
CA VAL A 117 31.59 -78.48 -7.04
C VAL A 117 31.57 -77.69 -8.35
N GLU A 118 30.94 -76.51 -8.33
CA GLU A 118 30.90 -75.58 -9.46
C GLU A 118 31.87 -74.42 -9.21
N LEU A 119 32.69 -74.10 -10.20
CA LEU A 119 33.74 -73.09 -10.16
C LEU A 119 33.50 -72.07 -11.27
N GLN A 120 32.86 -70.95 -10.92
CA GLN A 120 32.59 -69.86 -11.85
C GLN A 120 33.82 -68.97 -11.97
N LEU A 121 34.45 -68.96 -13.16
CA LEU A 121 35.61 -68.11 -13.42
C LEU A 121 35.17 -66.71 -13.85
N ARG A 122 35.87 -65.68 -13.36
CA ARG A 122 35.63 -64.28 -13.78
C ARG A 122 36.42 -63.99 -15.06
N PRO A 123 35.79 -63.51 -16.15
CA PRO A 123 36.53 -63.12 -17.34
C PRO A 123 37.47 -61.95 -17.04
N LEU A 124 38.60 -61.91 -17.72
CA LEU A 124 39.44 -60.71 -17.80
C LEU A 124 38.69 -59.59 -18.53
N PRO A 125 39.10 -58.32 -18.39
CA PRO A 125 38.59 -57.22 -19.22
C PRO A 125 38.66 -57.54 -20.72
N GLY A 126 37.71 -57.04 -21.49
CA GLY A 126 37.77 -56.99 -22.96
C GLY A 126 38.63 -55.82 -23.41
N LEU A 127 39.05 -55.83 -24.67
CA LEU A 127 39.82 -54.74 -25.28
C LEU A 127 38.91 -54.01 -26.27
N VAL A 128 38.49 -52.78 -25.95
CA VAL A 128 37.52 -52.04 -26.76
C VAL A 128 38.16 -50.83 -27.41
N SER A 129 38.13 -50.78 -28.74
CA SER A 129 38.58 -49.64 -29.53
C SER A 129 37.38 -48.80 -29.95
N ILE A 130 37.40 -47.50 -29.67
CA ILE A 130 36.28 -46.57 -29.87
C ILE A 130 36.69 -45.45 -30.81
N GLU A 131 35.96 -45.30 -31.90
CA GLU A 131 36.19 -44.29 -32.95
C GLU A 131 34.92 -43.47 -33.18
N SER A 132 35.07 -42.21 -33.58
CA SER A 132 33.93 -41.38 -33.98
C SER A 132 34.25 -40.55 -35.22
N GLN A 133 33.18 -40.10 -35.89
CA GLN A 133 33.22 -39.05 -36.89
C GLN A 133 32.35 -37.89 -36.38
N PRO A 134 32.92 -36.69 -36.13
CA PRO A 134 34.35 -36.36 -36.16
C PRO A 134 35.17 -37.12 -35.10
N ALA A 135 36.48 -37.23 -35.32
CA ALA A 135 37.42 -37.68 -34.30
C ALA A 135 37.72 -36.56 -33.28
N GLY A 136 38.27 -36.91 -32.12
CA GLY A 136 38.41 -35.99 -30.98
C GLY A 136 37.11 -35.83 -30.18
N ALA A 137 36.17 -36.76 -30.31
CA ALA A 137 34.98 -36.79 -29.47
C ALA A 137 35.31 -37.41 -28.12
N ARG A 138 34.82 -36.79 -27.06
CA ARG A 138 35.01 -37.17 -25.68
C ARG A 138 34.25 -38.46 -25.36
N VAL A 139 34.92 -39.45 -24.76
CA VAL A 139 34.33 -40.75 -24.40
C VAL A 139 34.20 -40.90 -22.90
N ILE A 140 32.97 -41.18 -22.46
CA ILE A 140 32.59 -41.46 -21.07
C ILE A 140 32.02 -42.88 -21.02
N VAL A 141 32.46 -43.69 -20.06
CA VAL A 141 31.94 -45.04 -19.82
C VAL A 141 31.62 -45.20 -18.34
N ASP A 142 30.39 -45.59 -18.02
CA ASP A 142 29.88 -45.70 -16.63
C ASP A 142 30.17 -44.43 -15.80
N ASP A 143 29.80 -43.26 -16.32
CA ASP A 143 30.08 -41.92 -15.77
C ASP A 143 31.58 -41.54 -15.63
N GLN A 144 32.52 -42.43 -15.98
CA GLN A 144 33.95 -42.15 -15.96
C GLN A 144 34.44 -41.71 -17.35
N HIS A 145 35.04 -40.52 -17.42
CA HIS A 145 35.74 -40.04 -18.61
C HIS A 145 37.02 -40.85 -18.87
N LEU A 146 37.17 -41.43 -20.07
CA LEU A 146 38.32 -42.26 -20.45
C LEU A 146 39.30 -41.59 -21.42
N GLY A 147 38.88 -40.55 -22.13
CA GLY A 147 39.68 -39.82 -23.12
C GLY A 147 38.89 -39.51 -24.40
N ASP A 148 39.58 -39.02 -25.42
CA ASP A 148 38.98 -38.57 -26.69
C ASP A 148 39.31 -39.52 -27.85
N THR A 149 38.39 -39.68 -28.80
CA THR A 149 38.55 -40.62 -29.93
C THR A 149 39.66 -40.22 -30.91
N PRO A 150 40.34 -41.19 -31.58
CA PRO A 150 40.17 -42.63 -31.44
C PRO A 150 40.92 -43.18 -30.20
N LEU A 151 40.22 -43.99 -29.40
CA LEU A 151 40.78 -44.75 -28.29
C LEU A 151 40.98 -46.21 -28.75
N ALA A 152 42.12 -46.82 -28.42
CA ALA A 152 42.44 -48.19 -28.80
C ALA A 152 42.64 -49.08 -27.56
N ASP A 153 42.20 -50.34 -27.66
CA ASP A 153 42.44 -51.41 -26.69
C ASP A 153 42.07 -51.05 -25.23
N LEU A 154 40.98 -50.29 -25.01
CA LEU A 154 40.50 -49.93 -23.67
C LEU A 154 40.13 -51.20 -22.89
N ALA A 155 40.79 -51.42 -21.75
CA ALA A 155 40.55 -52.57 -20.88
C ALA A 155 39.25 -52.40 -20.06
N LEU A 156 38.10 -52.71 -20.68
CA LEU A 156 36.77 -52.60 -20.05
C LEU A 156 36.34 -53.91 -19.40
N VAL A 157 35.78 -53.84 -18.18
CA VAL A 157 35.17 -55.01 -17.51
C VAL A 157 33.97 -55.52 -18.33
N ALA A 158 33.79 -56.84 -18.37
CA ALA A 158 32.76 -57.51 -19.17
C ALA A 158 31.31 -57.22 -18.73
N GLY A 159 30.36 -57.38 -19.67
CA GLY A 159 28.93 -57.06 -19.53
C GLY A 159 28.53 -55.75 -20.23
N GLU A 160 27.24 -55.41 -20.19
CA GLU A 160 26.69 -54.14 -20.70
C GLU A 160 27.31 -52.92 -20.00
N ARG A 161 27.82 -51.98 -20.79
CA ARG A 161 28.40 -50.72 -20.31
C ARG A 161 27.72 -49.52 -20.97
N GLY A 162 27.45 -48.49 -20.17
CA GLY A 162 26.85 -47.25 -20.66
C GLY A 162 27.93 -46.35 -21.24
N ILE A 163 27.96 -46.18 -22.56
CA ILE A 163 28.92 -45.34 -23.28
C ILE A 163 28.22 -44.05 -23.74
N VAL A 164 28.82 -42.90 -23.44
CA VAL A 164 28.42 -41.60 -23.97
C VAL A 164 29.59 -41.02 -24.77
N ILE A 165 29.30 -40.54 -25.99
CA ILE A 165 30.29 -39.94 -26.89
C ILE A 165 29.81 -38.54 -27.26
N GLU A 166 30.61 -37.52 -26.90
CA GLU A 166 30.24 -36.10 -26.97
C GLU A 166 31.26 -35.32 -27.80
N ALA A 167 30.84 -34.39 -28.67
CA ALA A 167 31.75 -33.50 -29.38
C ALA A 167 31.18 -32.07 -29.49
N GLU A 168 32.06 -31.08 -29.54
CA GLU A 168 31.66 -29.67 -29.68
C GLU A 168 30.88 -29.44 -30.98
N ARG A 169 29.69 -28.85 -30.88
CA ARG A 169 28.71 -28.67 -31.98
C ARG A 169 28.03 -29.96 -32.49
N TYR A 170 28.07 -31.07 -31.74
CA TYR A 170 27.36 -32.33 -32.06
C TYR A 170 26.45 -32.80 -30.92
N LEU A 171 25.46 -33.63 -31.26
CA LEU A 171 24.55 -34.26 -30.30
C LEU A 171 25.29 -35.36 -29.51
N PRO A 172 25.09 -35.46 -28.18
CA PRO A 172 25.69 -36.51 -27.36
C PRO A 172 25.08 -37.87 -27.69
N LEU A 173 25.91 -38.82 -28.13
CA LEU A 173 25.47 -40.17 -28.46
C LEU A 173 25.53 -41.07 -27.23
N HIS A 174 24.37 -41.43 -26.69
CA HIS A 174 24.23 -42.44 -25.64
C HIS A 174 24.03 -43.83 -26.26
N ARG A 175 24.82 -44.82 -25.84
CA ARG A 175 24.75 -46.21 -26.34
C ARG A 175 25.10 -47.22 -25.24
N GLN A 176 24.32 -48.29 -25.13
CA GLN A 176 24.69 -49.48 -24.35
C GLN A 176 25.57 -50.40 -25.21
N PHE A 177 26.58 -51.02 -24.62
CA PHE A 177 27.56 -51.84 -25.32
C PHE A 177 28.03 -53.04 -24.46
N GLU A 178 27.65 -54.25 -24.87
CA GLU A 178 28.06 -55.51 -24.24
C GLU A 178 29.55 -55.82 -24.49
N VAL A 179 30.35 -55.76 -23.43
CA VAL A 179 31.77 -56.11 -23.45
C VAL A 179 31.94 -57.61 -23.21
N SER A 180 32.39 -58.35 -24.23
CA SER A 180 32.55 -59.82 -24.23
C SER A 180 33.67 -60.34 -23.31
N GLY A 181 34.47 -59.45 -22.73
CA GLY A 181 35.56 -59.75 -21.81
C GLY A 181 36.72 -60.51 -22.47
N ARG A 182 37.41 -61.29 -21.65
CA ARG A 182 38.37 -62.34 -22.05
C ARG A 182 39.59 -61.89 -22.85
N GLN A 183 39.94 -60.60 -22.78
CA GLN A 183 40.93 -59.94 -23.64
C GLN A 183 40.61 -60.05 -25.14
N LEU A 184 39.33 -60.29 -25.49
CA LEU A 184 38.88 -60.27 -26.88
C LEU A 184 38.81 -58.82 -27.37
N PRO A 185 39.31 -58.53 -28.59
CA PRO A 185 39.17 -57.21 -29.20
C PRO A 185 37.74 -56.98 -29.72
N GLN A 186 37.18 -55.81 -29.45
CA GLN A 186 35.92 -55.31 -29.98
C GLN A 186 36.13 -53.87 -30.50
N GLN A 187 35.36 -53.47 -31.51
CA GLN A 187 35.43 -52.12 -32.09
C GLN A 187 34.04 -51.46 -32.11
N LEU A 188 33.98 -50.20 -31.72
CA LEU A 188 32.81 -49.33 -31.74
C LEU A 188 33.14 -48.07 -32.52
N SER A 189 32.77 -48.05 -33.81
CA SER A 189 32.86 -46.86 -34.66
C SER A 189 31.49 -46.19 -34.73
N VAL A 190 31.44 -44.86 -34.54
CA VAL A 190 30.19 -44.07 -34.59
C VAL A 190 30.33 -42.85 -35.51
N ALA A 191 29.20 -42.28 -35.93
CA ALA A 191 29.13 -40.92 -36.43
C ALA A 191 28.20 -40.13 -35.49
N LEU A 192 28.55 -38.88 -35.20
CA LEU A 192 27.74 -37.98 -34.39
C LEU A 192 26.92 -37.07 -35.30
N GLU A 193 25.68 -36.80 -34.92
CA GLU A 193 24.79 -35.89 -35.64
C GLU A 193 25.08 -34.43 -35.20
N PRO A 194 25.17 -33.45 -36.11
CA PRO A 194 25.43 -32.06 -35.73
C PRO A 194 24.31 -31.45 -34.88
N ALA A 195 24.68 -30.64 -33.89
CA ALA A 195 23.76 -29.98 -32.96
C ALA A 195 23.41 -28.54 -33.39
N TRP A 196 23.22 -28.31 -34.70
CA TRP A 196 22.93 -27.01 -35.30
C TRP A 196 21.97 -27.16 -36.50
N ALA A 197 21.45 -26.03 -36.98
CA ALA A 197 20.68 -25.92 -38.23
C ALA A 197 21.09 -24.66 -39.02
N GLU A 198 20.81 -24.63 -40.33
CA GLU A 198 21.04 -23.43 -41.15
C GLU A 198 19.90 -22.41 -40.95
N VAL A 199 20.25 -21.17 -40.59
CA VAL A 199 19.30 -20.04 -40.53
C VAL A 199 19.62 -19.07 -41.67
N SER A 200 18.71 -18.95 -42.64
CA SER A 200 18.85 -18.00 -43.76
C SER A 200 18.11 -16.69 -43.48
N ILE A 201 18.79 -15.56 -43.66
CA ILE A 201 18.19 -14.23 -43.47
C ILE A 201 18.76 -13.18 -44.42
N ASN A 202 17.85 -12.39 -44.99
CA ASN A 202 18.12 -11.24 -45.83
C ASN A 202 17.58 -9.97 -45.14
N SER A 203 18.10 -8.79 -45.49
CA SER A 203 17.50 -7.51 -45.08
C SER A 203 17.30 -6.55 -46.25
N ALA A 204 16.35 -5.63 -46.08
CA ALA A 204 16.12 -4.50 -46.96
C ALA A 204 16.29 -3.19 -46.16
N PRO A 205 17.32 -2.37 -46.43
CA PRO A 205 18.44 -2.63 -47.36
C PRO A 205 19.36 -3.75 -46.85
N ALA A 206 20.11 -4.38 -47.77
CA ALA A 206 21.08 -5.42 -47.44
C ALA A 206 22.33 -4.87 -46.73
N GLY A 207 23.15 -5.75 -46.15
CA GLY A 207 24.36 -5.36 -45.43
C GLY A 207 24.12 -4.91 -43.99
N ALA A 208 22.99 -5.29 -43.38
CA ALA A 208 22.81 -5.21 -41.93
C ALA A 208 23.68 -6.25 -41.22
N GLN A 209 24.34 -5.84 -40.15
CA GLN A 209 25.12 -6.71 -39.26
C GLN A 209 24.17 -7.65 -38.51
N ILE A 210 24.53 -8.93 -38.46
CA ILE A 210 23.79 -9.98 -37.77
C ILE A 210 24.51 -10.26 -36.45
N LEU A 211 23.75 -10.26 -35.36
CA LEU A 211 24.22 -10.69 -34.05
C LEU A 211 23.34 -11.85 -33.56
N ILE A 212 23.95 -12.85 -32.94
CA ILE A 212 23.29 -13.93 -32.21
C ILE A 212 23.75 -13.80 -30.76
N ASP A 213 22.82 -13.68 -29.81
CA ASP A 213 23.06 -13.50 -28.37
C ASP A 213 23.98 -12.31 -28.00
N GLY A 214 24.14 -11.37 -28.93
CA GLY A 214 25.02 -10.20 -28.82
C GLY A 214 26.41 -10.38 -29.43
N GLU A 215 26.78 -11.58 -29.90
CA GLU A 215 28.01 -11.81 -30.66
C GLU A 215 27.78 -11.66 -32.17
N VAL A 216 28.79 -11.18 -32.91
CA VAL A 216 28.66 -10.85 -34.33
C VAL A 216 28.79 -12.11 -35.19
N ALA A 217 27.67 -12.58 -35.73
CA ALA A 217 27.61 -13.79 -36.55
C ALA A 217 27.85 -13.53 -38.05
N GLY A 218 27.59 -12.32 -38.55
CA GLY A 218 27.82 -11.99 -39.96
C GLY A 218 27.19 -10.70 -40.44
N THR A 219 26.89 -10.64 -41.75
CA THR A 219 26.14 -9.55 -42.39
C THR A 219 25.19 -10.13 -43.44
N THR A 220 23.97 -9.62 -43.48
CA THR A 220 22.93 -9.99 -44.46
C THR A 220 23.29 -9.63 -45.92
N PRO A 221 22.87 -10.42 -46.92
CA PRO A 221 22.20 -11.71 -46.80
C PRO A 221 23.18 -12.81 -46.37
N ALA A 222 22.75 -13.69 -45.47
CA ALA A 222 23.57 -14.76 -44.94
C ALA A 222 22.77 -16.05 -44.71
N VAL A 223 23.51 -17.15 -44.65
CA VAL A 223 23.08 -18.42 -44.06
C VAL A 223 24.06 -18.70 -42.91
N LEU A 224 23.54 -19.04 -41.73
CA LEU A 224 24.33 -19.18 -40.50
C LEU A 224 24.06 -20.53 -39.83
N GLU A 225 25.11 -21.25 -39.45
CA GLU A 225 25.00 -22.49 -38.66
C GLU A 225 24.75 -22.15 -37.17
N VAL A 226 23.48 -22.06 -36.75
CA VAL A 226 23.11 -21.73 -35.36
C VAL A 226 22.92 -23.02 -34.55
N LEU A 227 23.48 -23.07 -33.34
CA LEU A 227 23.33 -24.22 -32.43
C LEU A 227 21.87 -24.42 -32.01
N GLN A 228 21.53 -25.62 -31.56
CA GLN A 228 20.20 -25.91 -31.00
C GLN A 228 19.98 -25.19 -29.65
N GLY A 229 18.76 -24.70 -29.43
CA GLY A 229 18.38 -23.96 -28.23
C GLY A 229 17.59 -22.68 -28.52
N GLU A 230 17.34 -21.90 -27.47
CA GLU A 230 16.79 -20.55 -27.57
C GLU A 230 17.93 -19.55 -27.83
N HIS A 231 17.82 -18.74 -28.88
CA HIS A 231 18.83 -17.77 -29.31
C HIS A 231 18.19 -16.43 -29.70
N GLN A 232 18.76 -15.29 -29.28
CA GLN A 232 18.29 -13.98 -29.71
C GLN A 232 19.03 -13.49 -30.97
N LEU A 233 18.30 -13.39 -32.08
CA LEU A 233 18.78 -12.78 -33.31
C LEU A 233 18.53 -11.27 -33.32
N MET A 234 19.56 -10.50 -33.69
CA MET A 234 19.46 -9.06 -33.89
C MET A 234 20.06 -8.62 -35.24
N LEU A 235 19.35 -7.76 -35.96
CA LEU A 235 19.88 -7.04 -37.12
C LEU A 235 20.14 -5.58 -36.76
N GLN A 236 21.37 -5.12 -37.01
CA GLN A 236 21.82 -3.75 -36.75
C GLN A 236 22.38 -3.13 -38.04
N GLN A 237 21.92 -1.91 -38.38
CA GLN A 237 22.45 -1.18 -39.54
C GLN A 237 22.48 0.33 -39.27
N ALA A 238 23.50 1.02 -39.78
CA ALA A 238 23.68 2.45 -39.55
C ALA A 238 22.48 3.25 -40.09
N ALA A 239 21.93 4.14 -39.26
CA ALA A 239 20.71 4.93 -39.50
C ALA A 239 19.39 4.13 -39.59
N PHE A 240 19.39 2.83 -39.27
CA PHE A 240 18.18 2.03 -39.08
C PHE A 240 17.97 1.68 -37.61
N ALA A 241 16.72 1.44 -37.22
CA ALA A 241 16.41 0.87 -35.91
C ALA A 241 16.86 -0.60 -35.86
N ASN A 242 17.37 -1.04 -34.72
CA ASN A 242 17.67 -2.46 -34.50
C ASN A 242 16.37 -3.27 -34.62
N TRP A 243 16.42 -4.36 -35.38
CA TRP A 243 15.36 -5.36 -35.42
C TRP A 243 15.81 -6.58 -34.63
N GLN A 244 14.88 -7.21 -33.90
CA GLN A 244 15.16 -8.35 -33.02
C GLN A 244 14.06 -9.41 -33.19
N GLN A 245 14.45 -10.67 -33.09
CA GLN A 245 13.58 -11.83 -33.04
C GLN A 245 14.25 -12.93 -32.20
N ASP A 246 13.51 -13.55 -31.29
CA ASP A 246 13.97 -14.74 -30.59
C ASP A 246 13.71 -15.99 -31.46
N LEU A 247 14.66 -16.91 -31.49
CA LEU A 247 14.67 -18.12 -32.30
C LEU A 247 14.69 -19.36 -31.39
N GLU A 248 13.89 -20.38 -31.74
CA GLU A 248 13.97 -21.73 -31.19
C GLU A 248 14.58 -22.63 -32.25
N ILE A 249 15.83 -23.05 -32.07
CA ILE A 249 16.59 -23.84 -33.04
C ILE A 249 16.55 -25.32 -32.66
N VAL A 250 16.14 -26.16 -33.62
CA VAL A 250 16.16 -27.62 -33.51
C VAL A 250 17.22 -28.16 -34.48
N ALA A 251 18.11 -29.02 -34.00
CA ALA A 251 19.20 -29.57 -34.80
C ALA A 251 18.68 -30.23 -36.11
N GLY A 252 19.32 -29.90 -37.23
CA GLY A 252 18.97 -30.40 -38.56
C GLY A 252 17.63 -29.90 -39.13
N GLN A 253 17.03 -28.84 -38.58
CA GLN A 253 15.79 -28.23 -39.10
C GLN A 253 16.03 -26.76 -39.49
N ASP A 254 16.42 -26.56 -40.75
CA ASP A 254 16.80 -25.26 -41.30
C ASP A 254 15.61 -24.27 -41.32
N GLN A 255 15.91 -22.98 -41.10
CA GLN A 255 14.90 -21.91 -40.94
C GLN A 255 15.17 -20.75 -41.91
N ASP A 256 14.23 -20.50 -42.84
CA ASP A 256 14.25 -19.28 -43.66
C ASP A 256 13.42 -18.17 -43.03
N LEU A 257 14.10 -17.11 -42.61
CA LEU A 257 13.50 -15.88 -42.07
C LEU A 257 13.16 -14.87 -43.19
N GLY A 258 13.47 -15.19 -44.44
CA GLY A 258 13.10 -14.40 -45.61
C GLY A 258 13.84 -13.07 -45.67
N THR A 259 13.11 -11.95 -45.84
CA THR A 259 13.69 -10.60 -45.97
C THR A 259 13.08 -9.62 -44.96
N VAL A 260 13.86 -9.26 -43.94
CA VAL A 260 13.48 -8.24 -42.95
C VAL A 260 13.64 -6.84 -43.54
N THR A 261 12.55 -6.08 -43.62
CA THR A 261 12.61 -4.66 -44.02
C THR A 261 12.90 -3.80 -42.79
N LEU A 262 14.10 -3.23 -42.71
CA LEU A 262 14.52 -2.41 -41.58
C LEU A 262 13.89 -1.02 -41.67
N GLN A 263 13.42 -0.50 -40.53
CA GLN A 263 12.85 0.85 -40.44
C GLN A 263 13.93 1.88 -40.11
N PRO A 264 13.98 3.04 -40.79
CA PRO A 264 14.92 4.11 -40.45
C PRO A 264 14.78 4.57 -38.99
N ALA A 265 15.90 4.74 -38.29
CA ALA A 265 15.91 5.14 -36.88
C ALA A 265 15.34 6.56 -36.69
N ALA A 266 14.53 6.76 -35.65
CA ALA A 266 13.98 8.07 -35.31
C ALA A 266 15.08 9.14 -35.12
N GLY A 267 14.79 10.37 -35.54
CA GLY A 267 15.60 11.53 -35.18
C GLY A 267 15.12 12.11 -33.85
N MET A 268 16.04 12.46 -32.94
CA MET A 268 15.68 13.02 -31.63
C MET A 268 15.69 14.56 -31.68
N LEU A 269 14.54 15.17 -31.40
CA LEU A 269 14.41 16.62 -31.22
C LEU A 269 14.32 16.97 -29.74
N GLN A 270 15.35 17.64 -29.20
CA GLN A 270 15.30 18.25 -27.87
C GLN A 270 14.70 19.66 -27.96
N LEU A 271 13.64 19.91 -27.18
CA LEU A 271 12.81 21.09 -27.31
C LEU A 271 12.64 21.83 -25.99
N SER A 272 13.14 23.07 -25.95
CA SER A 272 12.99 24.00 -24.83
C SER A 272 12.17 25.22 -25.23
N SER A 273 11.63 25.96 -24.26
CA SER A 273 10.96 27.24 -24.53
C SER A 273 11.22 28.29 -23.45
N ARG A 274 11.01 29.55 -23.81
CA ARG A 274 11.04 30.70 -22.91
C ARG A 274 9.69 31.44 -22.99
N PRO A 275 8.88 31.49 -21.91
CA PRO A 275 9.03 30.71 -20.67
C PRO A 275 8.94 29.19 -20.89
N SER A 276 9.45 28.42 -19.93
CA SER A 276 9.35 26.95 -19.89
C SER A 276 7.93 26.47 -19.53
N GLY A 277 7.67 25.17 -19.62
CA GLY A 277 6.35 24.58 -19.39
C GLY A 277 5.33 25.05 -20.43
N ALA A 278 5.72 25.12 -21.70
CA ALA A 278 4.81 25.35 -22.81
C ALA A 278 4.34 23.99 -23.37
N ASN A 279 3.06 23.89 -23.69
CA ASN A 279 2.49 22.69 -24.31
C ASN A 279 3.08 22.50 -25.71
N VAL A 280 3.43 21.27 -26.05
CA VAL A 280 3.98 20.87 -27.34
C VAL A 280 3.00 19.94 -28.05
N THR A 281 2.78 20.19 -29.34
CA THR A 281 2.04 19.29 -30.23
C THR A 281 2.84 19.00 -31.50
N LEU A 282 2.88 17.73 -31.91
CA LEU A 282 3.45 17.27 -33.18
C LEU A 282 2.29 16.79 -34.07
N ASN A 283 2.20 17.32 -35.30
CA ASN A 283 1.10 17.11 -36.26
C ASN A 283 -0.33 17.44 -35.75
N GLY A 284 -0.47 17.94 -34.52
CA GLY A 284 -1.74 18.25 -33.85
C GLY A 284 -1.94 17.48 -32.55
N GLU A 285 -1.25 16.34 -32.39
CA GLU A 285 -1.30 15.49 -31.21
C GLU A 285 -0.41 16.04 -30.09
N PHE A 286 -0.89 15.99 -28.85
CA PHE A 286 -0.19 16.52 -27.69
C PHE A 286 0.91 15.57 -27.19
N GLN A 287 2.13 16.09 -27.07
CA GLN A 287 3.32 15.30 -26.76
C GLN A 287 3.88 15.58 -25.35
N GLY A 288 3.43 16.65 -24.67
CA GLY A 288 3.93 17.04 -23.34
C GLY A 288 4.20 18.53 -23.19
N GLN A 289 5.10 18.86 -22.27
CA GLN A 289 5.51 20.25 -21.98
C GLN A 289 7.04 20.41 -21.97
N THR A 290 7.51 21.58 -22.39
CA THR A 290 8.95 21.90 -22.44
C THR A 290 9.59 22.05 -21.05
N PRO A 291 10.83 21.58 -20.82
CA PRO A 291 11.70 20.88 -21.77
C PRO A 291 11.24 19.45 -22.05
N LEU A 292 11.33 19.03 -23.31
CA LEU A 292 10.84 17.75 -23.81
C LEU A 292 11.80 17.21 -24.88
N GLU A 293 12.03 15.90 -24.94
CA GLU A 293 12.71 15.23 -26.05
C GLU A 293 11.66 14.44 -26.85
N LEU A 294 11.74 14.48 -28.18
CA LEU A 294 10.75 13.93 -29.10
C LEU A 294 11.40 13.05 -30.16
N GLU A 295 10.79 11.91 -30.43
CA GLU A 295 11.09 11.11 -31.62
C GLU A 295 10.37 11.69 -32.85
N ILE A 296 11.13 11.93 -33.92
CA ILE A 296 10.64 12.43 -35.20
C ILE A 296 10.88 11.36 -36.27
N THR A 297 9.83 10.93 -36.97
CA THR A 297 9.98 10.00 -38.09
C THR A 297 10.84 10.65 -39.19
N PRO A 298 11.96 10.05 -39.59
CA PRO A 298 12.93 10.71 -40.47
C PRO A 298 12.43 10.82 -41.92
N GLY A 299 13.02 11.74 -42.67
CA GLY A 299 12.67 11.98 -44.07
C GLY A 299 11.25 12.51 -44.33
N ARG A 300 10.51 12.85 -43.26
CA ARG A 300 9.16 13.43 -43.33
C ARG A 300 9.12 14.79 -42.64
N SER A 301 8.29 15.68 -43.17
CA SER A 301 8.00 16.99 -42.59
C SER A 301 6.83 16.91 -41.61
N HIS A 302 7.09 17.18 -40.33
CA HIS A 302 6.10 17.21 -39.24
C HIS A 302 5.81 18.66 -38.84
N ARG A 303 4.55 18.96 -38.53
CA ARG A 303 4.14 20.27 -38.01
C ARG A 303 4.33 20.32 -36.49
N LEU A 304 5.34 21.05 -36.03
CA LEU A 304 5.55 21.35 -34.62
C LEU A 304 4.75 22.60 -34.24
N ALA A 305 4.06 22.58 -33.11
CA ALA A 305 3.51 23.79 -32.51
C ALA A 305 3.71 23.81 -30.99
N VAL A 306 4.06 24.99 -30.48
CA VAL A 306 4.36 25.24 -29.06
C VAL A 306 3.54 26.43 -28.58
N PHE A 307 2.81 26.26 -27.47
CA PHE A 307 1.91 27.28 -26.95
C PHE A 307 1.81 27.25 -25.42
N LYS A 308 1.54 28.42 -24.83
CA LYS A 308 1.32 28.58 -23.40
C LYS A 308 0.22 29.63 -23.18
N PRO A 309 -0.71 29.46 -22.22
CA PRO A 309 -1.73 30.48 -21.92
C PRO A 309 -1.10 31.86 -21.67
N GLY A 310 -1.67 32.91 -22.28
CA GLY A 310 -1.13 34.27 -22.24
C GLY A 310 -0.02 34.56 -23.26
N TYR A 311 0.34 33.61 -24.12
CA TYR A 311 1.36 33.77 -25.16
C TYR A 311 0.79 33.37 -26.53
N ARG A 312 1.29 34.01 -27.60
CA ARG A 312 0.96 33.63 -28.97
C ARG A 312 1.53 32.23 -29.27
N ARG A 313 0.72 31.36 -29.88
CA ARG A 313 1.18 30.06 -30.41
C ARG A 313 2.32 30.29 -31.41
N HIS A 314 3.40 29.54 -31.25
CA HIS A 314 4.44 29.37 -32.27
C HIS A 314 4.18 28.07 -33.02
N SER A 315 4.39 28.07 -34.33
CA SER A 315 4.23 26.89 -35.19
C SER A 315 5.33 26.91 -36.26
N GLU A 316 5.97 25.77 -36.48
CA GLU A 316 6.98 25.57 -37.52
C GLU A 316 6.89 24.15 -38.11
N THR A 317 7.71 23.87 -39.12
CA THR A 317 7.88 22.51 -39.65
C THR A 317 9.25 21.99 -39.20
N VAL A 318 9.30 20.74 -38.76
CA VAL A 318 10.54 20.01 -38.48
C VAL A 318 10.62 18.77 -39.36
N GLN A 319 11.79 18.54 -39.91
CA GLN A 319 12.18 17.31 -40.61
C GLN A 319 13.57 16.98 -40.11
N LEU A 320 13.79 15.73 -39.71
CA LEU A 320 15.08 15.22 -39.26
C LEU A 320 15.54 14.07 -40.18
N GLU A 321 16.85 13.85 -40.20
CA GLU A 321 17.43 12.68 -40.85
C GLU A 321 17.46 11.50 -39.87
N ALA A 322 17.60 10.27 -40.38
CA ALA A 322 17.55 9.08 -39.54
C ALA A 322 18.73 9.02 -38.55
N ALA A 323 18.46 8.62 -37.30
CA ALA A 323 19.39 8.65 -36.15
C ALA A 323 20.03 10.03 -35.81
N SER A 324 19.55 11.13 -36.40
CA SER A 324 20.07 12.49 -36.13
C SER A 324 19.58 13.06 -34.79
N ARG A 325 20.24 14.12 -34.30
CA ARG A 325 19.84 14.87 -33.10
C ARG A 325 19.77 16.37 -33.41
N ASP A 326 18.69 17.03 -33.02
CA ASP A 326 18.47 18.48 -33.14
C ASP A 326 18.06 19.08 -31.76
N SER A 327 18.33 20.36 -31.54
CA SER A 327 18.04 21.05 -30.27
C SER A 327 17.54 22.47 -30.50
N ARG A 328 16.29 22.75 -30.07
CA ARG A 328 15.59 24.01 -30.34
C ARG A 328 15.17 24.73 -29.06
N SER A 329 15.17 26.07 -29.10
CA SER A 329 14.75 26.91 -27.97
C SER A 329 13.78 28.01 -28.42
N ILE A 330 12.48 27.74 -28.24
CA ILE A 330 11.40 28.58 -28.77
C ILE A 330 11.04 29.68 -27.76
N SER A 331 11.31 30.93 -28.11
CA SER A 331 10.92 32.10 -27.30
C SER A 331 9.51 32.57 -27.67
N LEU A 332 8.54 32.31 -26.79
CA LEU A 332 7.13 32.65 -27.01
C LEU A 332 6.88 34.14 -26.74
N ARG A 333 6.15 34.81 -27.64
CA ARG A 333 5.79 36.23 -27.48
C ARG A 333 4.51 36.35 -26.65
N ALA A 334 4.56 37.09 -25.55
CA ALA A 334 3.40 37.35 -24.70
C ALA A 334 2.28 38.04 -25.49
N GLN A 335 1.04 37.69 -25.18
CA GLN A 335 -0.16 38.31 -25.72
C GLN A 335 -0.78 39.17 -24.63
N LEU A 336 -0.48 40.47 -24.67
CA LEU A 336 -0.83 41.43 -23.62
C LEU A 336 -2.21 42.06 -23.86
N GLY A 337 -2.90 42.38 -22.77
CA GLY A 337 -4.02 43.33 -22.72
C GLY A 337 -3.72 44.45 -21.73
N GLU A 338 -4.31 45.62 -21.93
CA GLU A 338 -4.06 46.80 -21.10
C GLU A 338 -5.11 46.92 -20.00
N VAL A 339 -4.64 47.16 -18.77
CA VAL A 339 -5.50 47.32 -17.58
C VAL A 339 -5.21 48.67 -16.96
N ARG A 340 -6.22 49.56 -16.96
CA ARG A 340 -6.19 50.87 -16.32
C ARG A 340 -6.68 50.73 -14.88
N PHE A 341 -5.79 50.94 -13.92
CA PHE A 341 -6.15 51.03 -12.51
C PHE A 341 -6.43 52.49 -12.14
N THR A 342 -7.60 52.73 -11.56
CA THR A 342 -7.95 54.01 -10.89
C THR A 342 -7.98 53.73 -9.39
N ILE A 343 -7.03 54.28 -8.63
CA ILE A 343 -6.80 53.92 -7.24
C ILE A 343 -6.77 55.16 -6.35
N SER A 344 -7.52 55.10 -5.26
CA SER A 344 -7.50 56.08 -4.17
C SER A 344 -7.40 55.35 -2.82
N PRO A 345 -6.56 55.79 -1.86
CA PRO A 345 -5.55 56.84 -1.98
C PRO A 345 -4.44 56.52 -3.00
N ALA A 346 -3.80 57.56 -3.53
CA ALA A 346 -2.87 57.45 -4.66
C ALA A 346 -1.48 56.87 -4.29
N ASP A 347 -1.20 56.66 -3.01
CA ASP A 347 0.03 56.05 -2.48
C ASP A 347 -0.08 54.53 -2.22
N ALA A 348 -1.27 53.95 -2.37
CA ALA A 348 -1.51 52.51 -2.21
C ALA A 348 -0.67 51.66 -3.18
N GLU A 349 -0.01 50.62 -2.67
CA GLU A 349 0.83 49.71 -3.44
C GLU A 349 -0.02 48.76 -4.29
N VAL A 350 0.35 48.61 -5.57
CA VAL A 350 -0.27 47.68 -6.51
C VAL A 350 0.63 46.47 -6.71
N ARG A 351 0.13 45.28 -6.34
CA ARG A 351 0.77 43.99 -6.58
C ARG A 351 -0.02 43.18 -7.60
N VAL A 352 0.70 42.51 -8.51
CA VAL A 352 0.13 41.58 -9.49
C VAL A 352 0.85 40.24 -9.39
N ASN A 353 0.10 39.19 -9.05
CA ASN A 353 0.62 37.85 -8.72
C ASN A 353 1.71 37.91 -7.63
N GLY A 354 1.49 38.74 -6.60
CA GLY A 354 2.41 38.97 -5.48
C GLY A 354 3.59 39.91 -5.76
N GLN A 355 3.89 40.19 -7.04
CA GLN A 355 4.98 41.08 -7.43
C GLN A 355 4.54 42.55 -7.45
N PRO A 356 5.31 43.49 -6.86
CA PRO A 356 4.98 44.92 -6.91
C PRO A 356 5.06 45.46 -8.35
N ARG A 357 4.15 46.38 -8.69
CA ARG A 357 4.07 47.01 -10.02
C ARG A 357 4.11 48.54 -9.99
N GLY A 358 3.72 49.14 -8.87
CA GLY A 358 3.78 50.59 -8.66
C GLY A 358 2.95 51.01 -7.45
N ARG A 359 2.61 52.30 -7.39
CA ARG A 359 1.64 52.86 -6.45
C ARG A 359 0.60 53.70 -7.20
N GLY A 360 -0.62 53.74 -6.68
CA GLY A 360 -1.71 54.56 -7.23
C GLY A 360 -2.18 54.18 -8.63
N SER A 361 -2.95 55.09 -9.23
CA SER A 361 -3.53 54.93 -10.57
C SER A 361 -2.45 54.77 -11.66
N GLN A 362 -2.55 53.71 -12.45
CA GLN A 362 -1.54 53.33 -13.44
C GLN A 362 -2.14 52.43 -14.54
N VAL A 363 -1.53 52.39 -15.72
CA VAL A 363 -1.88 51.42 -16.78
C VAL A 363 -0.82 50.32 -16.82
N LEU A 364 -1.24 49.06 -16.76
CA LEU A 364 -0.36 47.89 -16.86
C LEU A 364 -0.72 47.04 -18.08
N ALA A 365 0.25 46.81 -18.95
CA ALA A 365 0.15 45.79 -19.99
C ALA A 365 0.46 44.41 -19.38
N LEU A 366 -0.56 43.57 -19.27
CA LEU A 366 -0.50 42.27 -18.58
C LEU A 366 -0.86 41.13 -19.56
N PRO A 367 -0.22 39.95 -19.48
CA PRO A 367 -0.61 38.79 -20.30
C PRO A 367 -2.09 38.42 -20.16
N ALA A 368 -2.67 37.88 -21.24
CA ALA A 368 -4.07 37.48 -21.31
C ALA A 368 -4.37 36.17 -20.54
N VAL A 369 -4.17 36.19 -19.22
CA VAL A 369 -4.46 35.12 -18.26
C VAL A 369 -5.03 35.72 -16.96
N ALA A 370 -5.55 34.87 -16.08
CA ALA A 370 -5.97 35.30 -14.76
C ALA A 370 -4.78 35.84 -13.94
N HIS A 371 -4.93 37.07 -13.44
CA HIS A 371 -3.98 37.77 -12.59
C HIS A 371 -4.64 38.15 -11.26
N ARG A 372 -4.01 37.77 -10.14
CA ARG A 372 -4.41 38.21 -8.80
C ARG A 372 -3.82 39.59 -8.54
N VAL A 373 -4.68 40.59 -8.48
CA VAL A 373 -4.36 41.95 -8.06
C VAL A 373 -4.57 42.08 -6.56
N GLU A 374 -3.63 42.73 -5.89
CA GLU A 374 -3.71 43.09 -4.48
C GLU A 374 -3.30 44.56 -4.34
N ILE A 375 -4.17 45.38 -3.74
CA ILE A 375 -3.99 46.82 -3.58
C ILE A 375 -4.08 47.13 -2.09
N SER A 376 -2.99 47.64 -1.52
CA SER A 376 -2.76 47.70 -0.07
C SER A 376 -2.11 49.01 0.37
N LEU A 377 -2.56 49.57 1.49
CA LEU A 377 -1.97 50.72 2.16
C LEU A 377 -2.11 50.54 3.68
N PRO A 378 -1.08 50.82 4.52
CA PRO A 378 -1.21 50.66 5.97
C PRO A 378 -2.33 51.52 6.56
N GLY A 379 -3.15 50.93 7.44
CA GLY A 379 -4.36 51.56 8.01
C GLY A 379 -5.63 51.44 7.14
N TYR A 380 -5.51 50.83 5.95
CA TYR A 380 -6.62 50.61 5.03
C TYR A 380 -6.89 49.13 4.77
N ALA A 381 -8.15 48.78 4.56
CA ALA A 381 -8.56 47.42 4.22
C ALA A 381 -8.04 47.03 2.82
N THR A 382 -7.12 46.07 2.77
CA THR A 382 -6.48 45.63 1.52
C THR A 382 -7.48 44.97 0.57
N VAL A 383 -7.59 45.50 -0.65
CA VAL A 383 -8.49 45.00 -1.69
C VAL A 383 -7.78 43.97 -2.56
N LYS A 384 -8.38 42.79 -2.72
CA LYS A 384 -7.87 41.69 -3.55
C LYS A 384 -8.90 41.35 -4.64
N ARG A 385 -8.47 41.29 -5.91
CA ARG A 385 -9.33 40.98 -7.07
C ARG A 385 -8.62 40.02 -8.02
N SER A 386 -9.40 39.29 -8.82
CA SER A 386 -8.90 38.54 -9.98
C SER A 386 -9.33 39.25 -11.26
N ILE A 387 -8.43 39.41 -12.22
CA ILE A 387 -8.70 40.03 -13.51
C ILE A 387 -8.11 39.17 -14.64
N THR A 388 -8.69 39.23 -15.84
CA THR A 388 -8.16 38.54 -17.02
C THR A 388 -8.08 39.54 -18.18
N PRO A 389 -6.90 40.13 -18.44
CA PRO A 389 -6.72 41.18 -19.44
C PRO A 389 -7.15 40.72 -20.84
N ARG A 390 -7.76 41.63 -21.60
CA ARG A 390 -8.27 41.36 -22.95
C ARG A 390 -7.41 42.09 -24.00
N PRO A 391 -6.65 41.36 -24.84
CA PRO A 391 -5.85 41.99 -25.90
C PRO A 391 -6.73 42.82 -26.84
N GLY A 392 -6.37 44.09 -27.04
CA GLY A 392 -7.13 45.04 -27.88
C GLY A 392 -8.37 45.66 -27.22
N LEU A 393 -8.61 45.43 -25.92
CA LEU A 393 -9.67 46.10 -25.16
C LEU A 393 -9.13 46.55 -23.80
N GLU A 394 -9.09 47.86 -23.56
CA GLU A 394 -8.69 48.42 -22.26
C GLU A 394 -9.68 47.98 -21.18
N GLN A 395 -9.17 47.44 -20.07
CA GLN A 395 -9.97 47.09 -18.90
C GLN A 395 -9.76 48.09 -17.77
N LEU A 396 -10.82 48.82 -17.40
CA LEU A 396 -10.83 49.70 -16.22
C LEU A 396 -11.01 48.88 -14.93
N VAL A 397 -10.24 49.20 -13.89
CA VAL A 397 -10.31 48.60 -12.55
C VAL A 397 -10.24 49.72 -11.50
N GLU A 398 -11.40 50.11 -10.99
CA GLU A 398 -11.51 51.18 -9.99
C GLU A 398 -11.52 50.62 -8.56
N VAL A 399 -10.68 51.18 -7.69
CA VAL A 399 -10.53 50.78 -6.28
C VAL A 399 -10.33 52.01 -5.40
N THR A 400 -11.33 52.33 -4.60
CA THR A 400 -11.16 53.17 -3.41
C THR A 400 -10.91 52.25 -2.22
N LEU A 401 -9.76 52.37 -1.57
CA LEU A 401 -9.50 51.74 -0.29
C LEU A 401 -10.25 52.51 0.81
N GLN A 402 -10.95 51.77 1.66
CA GLN A 402 -11.54 52.28 2.90
C GLN A 402 -10.54 52.09 4.04
N THR A 403 -10.53 53.01 5.02
CA THR A 403 -9.80 52.77 6.27
C THR A 403 -10.34 51.52 6.97
N GLU A 404 -9.56 50.91 7.85
CA GLU A 404 -10.03 49.75 8.62
C GLU A 404 -11.26 50.07 9.50
N ALA A 405 -11.52 51.34 9.83
CA ALA A 405 -12.72 51.77 10.55
C ALA A 405 -13.95 51.84 9.62
N GLU A 406 -13.83 52.50 8.46
CA GLU A 406 -14.92 52.57 7.47
C GLU A 406 -15.27 51.18 6.92
N ALA A 407 -14.26 50.33 6.66
CA ALA A 407 -14.45 48.95 6.22
C ALA A 407 -15.04 48.02 7.29
N ARG A 408 -15.03 48.43 8.58
CA ARG A 408 -15.81 47.80 9.66
C ARG A 408 -17.25 48.33 9.65
N ALA A 409 -17.42 49.65 9.66
CA ALA A 409 -18.75 50.28 9.62
C ALA A 409 -19.59 49.81 8.41
N ALA A 410 -18.97 49.65 7.24
CA ALA A 410 -19.62 49.15 6.02
C ALA A 410 -19.99 47.65 6.05
N ARG A 411 -19.50 46.86 7.03
CA ARG A 411 -19.97 45.48 7.29
C ARG A 411 -21.15 45.43 8.24
N ILE A 412 -21.26 46.40 9.15
CA ILE A 412 -22.38 46.53 10.07
C ILE A 412 -23.62 46.94 9.26
N LYS A 413 -24.70 46.17 9.38
CA LYS A 413 -25.96 46.41 8.67
C LYS A 413 -27.00 47.00 9.63
N PRO A 414 -28.01 47.75 9.15
CA PRO A 414 -29.15 48.12 9.98
C PRO A 414 -29.98 46.91 10.46
N GLU A 415 -29.93 45.81 9.71
CA GLU A 415 -30.68 44.58 9.96
C GLU A 415 -29.82 43.33 9.70
N LEU A 416 -29.99 42.30 10.53
CA LEU A 416 -29.49 40.94 10.30
C LEU A 416 -30.66 39.94 10.29
N THR A 417 -30.54 38.91 9.46
CA THR A 417 -31.41 37.73 9.48
C THR A 417 -30.58 36.51 9.89
N THR A 418 -31.02 35.75 10.89
CA THR A 418 -30.33 34.53 11.34
C THR A 418 -30.55 33.34 10.39
N ALA A 419 -29.77 32.28 10.56
CA ALA A 419 -29.95 30.99 9.92
C ALA A 419 -31.27 30.26 10.29
N LEU A 420 -32.11 30.87 11.14
CA LEU A 420 -33.47 30.41 11.52
C LEU A 420 -34.57 31.37 11.00
N GLY A 421 -34.22 32.41 10.25
CA GLY A 421 -35.16 33.42 9.76
C GLY A 421 -35.57 34.48 10.79
N GLN A 422 -34.85 34.65 11.89
CA GLN A 422 -35.12 35.71 12.87
C GLN A 422 -34.52 37.03 12.38
N THR A 423 -35.29 38.11 12.39
CA THR A 423 -34.78 39.47 12.17
C THR A 423 -34.26 40.08 13.48
N LEU A 424 -33.06 40.65 13.44
CA LEU A 424 -32.51 41.51 14.48
C LEU A 424 -32.21 42.91 13.91
N LEU A 425 -32.61 43.95 14.62
CA LEU A 425 -32.33 45.35 14.26
C LEU A 425 -31.12 45.87 15.02
N LEU A 426 -30.31 46.71 14.36
CA LEU A 426 -29.16 47.38 14.96
C LEU A 426 -29.60 48.54 15.87
N PHE A 427 -29.06 48.56 17.07
CA PHE A 427 -29.16 49.68 18.01
C PHE A 427 -27.77 50.25 18.28
N ASN A 428 -27.65 51.57 18.13
CA ASN A 428 -26.51 52.36 18.59
C ASN A 428 -26.97 53.23 19.79
N PRO A 429 -26.83 52.78 21.05
CA PRO A 429 -27.28 53.56 22.19
C PRO A 429 -26.51 54.88 22.33
N ALA A 430 -25.22 54.90 21.98
CA ALA A 430 -24.35 56.07 22.03
C ALA A 430 -24.83 57.25 21.17
N ASP A 431 -25.57 56.99 20.10
CA ASP A 431 -26.12 58.02 19.20
C ASP A 431 -27.44 58.62 19.72
N SER A 432 -27.93 58.17 20.88
CA SER A 432 -29.22 58.56 21.44
C SER A 432 -29.09 59.52 22.63
N ALA A 433 -30.02 60.49 22.73
CA ALA A 433 -30.17 61.35 23.90
C ALA A 433 -30.47 60.59 25.21
N THR A 434 -30.81 59.30 25.14
CA THR A 434 -31.01 58.41 26.29
C THR A 434 -29.88 57.36 26.44
N ALA A 435 -28.70 57.61 25.85
CA ALA A 435 -27.49 56.80 26.06
C ALA A 435 -27.13 56.67 27.55
N ASP A 436 -27.38 57.74 28.31
CA ASP A 436 -27.33 57.76 29.77
C ASP A 436 -28.76 57.87 30.31
N PHE A 437 -29.16 56.93 31.16
CA PHE A 437 -30.50 56.88 31.72
C PHE A 437 -30.51 56.36 33.15
N THR A 438 -31.57 56.69 33.90
CA THR A 438 -31.79 56.12 35.23
C THR A 438 -32.71 54.91 35.12
N MET A 439 -32.16 53.73 35.35
CA MET A 439 -32.88 52.46 35.32
C MET A 439 -33.60 52.22 36.66
N GLY A 440 -34.78 51.59 36.62
CA GLY A 440 -35.68 51.40 37.77
C GLY A 440 -36.93 52.30 37.75
N ALA A 441 -37.56 52.47 38.92
CA ALA A 441 -38.83 53.18 39.11
C ALA A 441 -38.80 54.14 40.31
N SER A 442 -39.55 55.24 40.24
CA SER A 442 -39.60 56.24 41.32
C SER A 442 -40.33 55.73 42.56
N ARG A 443 -39.87 56.12 43.76
CA ARG A 443 -40.57 55.77 45.03
C ARG A 443 -42.00 56.33 45.13
N ARG A 444 -42.39 57.26 44.25
CA ARG A 444 -43.76 57.80 44.14
C ARG A 444 -44.59 57.16 43.02
N GLU A 445 -44.03 56.21 42.27
CA GLU A 445 -44.66 55.59 41.10
C GLU A 445 -45.66 54.50 41.51
N PRO A 446 -46.95 54.60 41.14
CA PRO A 446 -47.94 53.58 41.48
C PRO A 446 -47.55 52.21 40.92
N GLY A 447 -47.58 51.18 41.78
CA GLY A 447 -47.27 49.80 41.42
C GLY A 447 -45.81 49.38 41.65
N ARG A 448 -44.88 50.29 41.96
CA ARG A 448 -43.45 49.97 42.17
C ARG A 448 -43.20 48.88 43.23
N ARG A 449 -42.47 47.82 42.87
CA ARG A 449 -41.89 46.84 43.80
C ARG A 449 -40.56 47.32 44.42
N ALA A 450 -40.16 46.69 45.54
CA ALA A 450 -38.95 47.06 46.28
C ALA A 450 -37.66 46.98 45.44
N ASN A 451 -37.54 45.95 44.61
CA ASN A 451 -36.39 45.60 43.76
C ASN A 451 -36.15 46.54 42.55
N GLU A 452 -37.06 47.48 42.28
CA GLU A 452 -36.97 48.47 41.19
C GLU A 452 -36.21 49.73 41.66
N VAL A 453 -34.99 49.57 42.14
CA VAL A 453 -34.18 50.68 42.69
C VAL A 453 -33.65 51.56 41.54
N LEU A 454 -33.81 52.89 41.67
CA LEU A 454 -33.24 53.84 40.71
C LEU A 454 -31.71 53.84 40.80
N HIS A 455 -31.06 53.64 39.66
CA HIS A 455 -29.60 53.67 39.51
C HIS A 455 -29.19 54.17 38.11
N PRO A 456 -28.08 54.91 37.97
CA PRO A 456 -27.63 55.43 36.67
C PRO A 456 -26.94 54.35 35.82
N VAL A 457 -27.28 54.29 34.54
CA VAL A 457 -26.77 53.34 33.56
C VAL A 457 -26.39 54.08 32.26
N SER A 458 -25.26 53.68 31.69
CA SER A 458 -24.70 54.20 30.45
C SER A 458 -24.60 53.07 29.42
N LEU A 459 -25.31 53.16 28.31
CA LEU A 459 -25.09 52.25 27.17
C LEU A 459 -24.22 52.95 26.12
N ARG A 460 -23.24 52.24 25.58
CA ARG A 460 -22.27 52.75 24.59
C ARG A 460 -21.98 51.77 23.47
N ARG A 461 -22.05 50.46 23.71
CA ARG A 461 -21.81 49.45 22.65
C ARG A 461 -23.02 49.28 21.75
N SER A 462 -22.79 49.26 20.44
CA SER A 462 -23.83 48.88 19.48
C SER A 462 -24.15 47.39 19.57
N PHE A 463 -25.45 47.07 19.57
CA PHE A 463 -25.95 45.70 19.64
C PHE A 463 -27.13 45.50 18.69
N TYR A 464 -27.25 44.29 18.17
CA TYR A 464 -28.42 43.81 17.47
C TYR A 464 -29.39 43.17 18.48
N LEU A 465 -30.69 43.41 18.33
CA LEU A 465 -31.75 42.79 19.16
C LEU A 465 -32.88 42.26 18.28
N GLN A 466 -33.36 41.05 18.59
CA GLN A 466 -34.45 40.40 17.85
C GLN A 466 -35.77 41.18 17.96
N THR A 467 -36.45 41.33 16.83
CA THR A 467 -37.71 42.09 16.74
C THR A 467 -38.84 41.46 17.55
N THR A 468 -38.88 40.14 17.62
CA THR A 468 -39.82 39.32 18.40
C THR A 468 -39.10 38.49 19.46
N GLU A 469 -39.84 37.75 20.28
CA GLU A 469 -39.35 36.58 21.02
C GLU A 469 -38.95 35.44 20.06
N VAL A 470 -38.18 34.47 20.57
CA VAL A 470 -37.91 33.20 19.89
C VAL A 470 -39.19 32.36 19.84
N THR A 471 -39.56 31.86 18.65
CA THR A 471 -40.78 31.04 18.50
C THR A 471 -40.53 29.56 18.77
N ASN A 472 -41.60 28.81 19.04
CA ASN A 472 -41.52 27.35 19.19
C ASN A 472 -40.86 26.65 17.99
N ALA A 473 -41.17 27.06 16.75
CA ALA A 473 -40.53 26.49 15.56
C ALA A 473 -39.02 26.77 15.49
N GLN A 474 -38.58 27.97 15.90
CA GLN A 474 -37.17 28.32 15.95
C GLN A 474 -36.44 27.53 17.04
N PHE A 475 -37.04 27.37 18.21
CA PHE A 475 -36.46 26.62 19.33
C PHE A 475 -36.39 25.11 19.05
N ARG A 476 -37.36 24.52 18.35
CA ARG A 476 -37.29 23.10 17.95
C ARG A 476 -36.19 22.77 16.94
N LEU A 477 -35.56 23.77 16.30
CA LEU A 477 -34.34 23.53 15.52
C LEU A 477 -33.10 23.28 16.42
N PHE A 478 -33.18 23.61 17.71
CA PHE A 478 -32.18 23.31 18.75
C PHE A 478 -32.56 22.12 19.64
N THR A 479 -33.84 22.00 20.01
CA THR A 479 -34.37 20.92 20.86
C THR A 479 -35.68 20.40 20.26
N ALA A 480 -35.59 19.39 19.38
CA ALA A 480 -36.68 18.97 18.50
C ALA A 480 -37.92 18.42 19.22
N ASP A 481 -37.74 17.92 20.44
CA ASP A 481 -38.74 17.38 21.36
C ASP A 481 -39.36 18.43 22.29
N HIS A 482 -39.03 19.73 22.14
CA HIS A 482 -39.57 20.79 22.99
C HIS A 482 -41.09 21.00 22.81
N ASP A 483 -41.81 20.93 23.93
CA ASP A 483 -43.23 21.22 24.05
C ASP A 483 -43.47 22.32 25.10
N SER A 484 -43.90 23.49 24.65
CA SER A 484 -44.32 24.61 25.51
C SER A 484 -45.66 24.38 26.23
N GLY A 485 -46.37 23.30 25.91
CA GLY A 485 -47.57 22.83 26.59
C GLY A 485 -48.88 23.50 26.16
N GLN A 486 -49.87 23.39 27.04
CA GLN A 486 -51.19 23.99 26.92
C GLN A 486 -51.83 24.22 28.29
N ILE A 487 -52.76 25.17 28.40
CA ILE A 487 -53.52 25.45 29.62
C ILE A 487 -55.00 25.55 29.25
N GLU A 488 -55.89 24.84 29.96
CA GLU A 488 -57.35 24.78 29.66
C GLU A 488 -57.68 24.57 28.17
N GLY A 489 -56.95 23.66 27.52
CA GLY A 489 -57.08 23.35 26.09
C GLY A 489 -56.62 24.47 25.14
N LYS A 490 -55.92 25.49 25.64
CA LYS A 490 -55.27 26.54 24.84
C LYS A 490 -53.78 26.23 24.73
N SER A 491 -53.32 25.88 23.54
CA SER A 491 -51.90 25.59 23.29
C SER A 491 -51.03 26.84 23.44
N LEU A 492 -49.86 26.66 24.04
CA LEU A 492 -48.72 27.59 24.06
C LEU A 492 -47.64 27.16 23.03
N ASN A 493 -47.84 26.02 22.38
CA ASN A 493 -46.82 25.28 21.62
C ASN A 493 -46.98 25.38 20.09
N ARG A 494 -47.72 26.37 19.57
CA ARG A 494 -47.83 26.59 18.11
C ARG A 494 -46.55 27.22 17.57
N ASP A 495 -46.20 26.88 16.35
CA ASP A 495 -44.93 27.21 15.68
C ASP A 495 -44.54 28.71 15.68
N HIS A 496 -45.55 29.61 15.64
CA HIS A 496 -45.37 31.06 15.70
C HIS A 496 -45.68 31.70 17.06
N GLN A 497 -46.15 30.94 18.06
CA GLN A 497 -46.17 31.41 19.45
C GLN A 497 -44.72 31.49 19.99
N PRO A 498 -44.45 32.38 20.95
CA PRO A 498 -43.16 32.40 21.65
C PRO A 498 -42.92 31.06 22.35
N VAL A 499 -41.65 30.66 22.42
CA VAL A 499 -41.27 29.48 23.20
C VAL A 499 -41.33 29.80 24.69
N VAL A 500 -41.98 28.91 25.46
CA VAL A 500 -42.09 28.97 26.92
C VAL A 500 -41.73 27.59 27.51
N GLN A 501 -41.85 27.42 28.82
CA GLN A 501 -41.32 26.26 29.57
C GLN A 501 -39.80 26.04 29.41
N VAL A 502 -39.07 27.06 28.97
CA VAL A 502 -37.61 27.05 28.83
C VAL A 502 -36.94 27.68 30.05
N SER A 503 -35.96 26.99 30.63
CA SER A 503 -35.07 27.57 31.65
C SER A 503 -34.10 28.59 31.05
N TRP A 504 -33.57 29.48 31.88
CA TRP A 504 -32.52 30.42 31.47
C TRP A 504 -31.30 29.72 30.85
N GLN A 505 -30.92 28.57 31.40
CA GLN A 505 -29.80 27.75 30.92
C GLN A 505 -30.04 27.22 29.50
N GLN A 506 -31.27 26.80 29.17
CA GLN A 506 -31.65 26.40 27.81
C GLN A 506 -31.67 27.59 26.84
N ALA A 507 -32.17 28.75 27.28
CA ALA A 507 -32.20 29.98 26.49
C ALA A 507 -30.77 30.48 26.15
N ALA A 508 -29.86 30.47 27.13
CA ALA A 508 -28.45 30.79 26.94
C ALA A 508 -27.74 29.77 26.01
N SER A 509 -28.02 28.47 26.19
CA SER A 509 -27.45 27.40 25.34
C SER A 509 -27.94 27.46 23.89
N PHE A 510 -29.21 27.83 23.65
CA PHE A 510 -29.76 28.10 22.32
C PHE A 510 -28.97 29.21 21.61
N CYS A 511 -28.66 30.31 22.30
CA CYS A 511 -27.87 31.41 21.77
C CYS A 511 -26.44 30.95 21.38
N ASN A 512 -25.82 30.12 22.21
CA ASN A 512 -24.51 29.53 21.92
C ASN A 512 -24.55 28.52 20.76
N TRP A 513 -25.60 27.70 20.65
CA TRP A 513 -25.83 26.80 19.52
C TRP A 513 -25.99 27.56 18.20
N LEU A 514 -26.81 28.63 18.18
CA LEU A 514 -26.99 29.47 17.00
C LEU A 514 -25.68 30.18 16.60
N SER A 515 -24.89 30.63 17.59
CA SER A 515 -23.55 31.18 17.36
C SER A 515 -22.63 30.18 16.66
N ARG A 516 -22.58 28.93 17.15
CA ARG A 516 -21.79 27.84 16.55
C ARG A 516 -22.27 27.53 15.12
N ARG A 517 -23.59 27.52 14.88
CA ARG A 517 -24.21 27.29 13.57
C ARG A 517 -23.85 28.35 12.51
N GLU A 518 -23.60 29.59 12.94
CA GLU A 518 -23.18 30.70 12.08
C GLU A 518 -21.66 30.97 12.09
N GLY A 519 -20.85 30.12 12.75
CA GLY A 519 -19.40 30.28 12.82
C GLY A 519 -18.91 31.43 13.73
N LEU A 520 -19.77 31.88 14.65
CA LEU A 520 -19.52 33.02 15.54
C LEU A 520 -18.89 32.58 16.88
N PRO A 521 -18.07 33.42 17.53
CA PRO A 521 -17.54 33.13 18.86
C PRO A 521 -18.69 33.02 19.88
N PRO A 522 -18.82 31.91 20.62
CA PRO A 522 -19.84 31.74 21.65
C PRO A 522 -19.73 32.81 22.74
N PHE A 523 -20.86 33.36 23.18
CA PHE A 523 -20.88 34.35 24.25
C PHE A 523 -20.82 33.70 25.64
N TYR A 524 -21.56 32.61 25.85
CA TYR A 524 -21.56 31.89 27.12
C TYR A 524 -20.44 30.86 27.19
N ARG A 525 -19.86 30.69 28.38
CA ARG A 525 -18.93 29.59 28.69
C ARG A 525 -19.74 28.43 29.24
N GLU A 526 -19.64 27.28 28.59
CA GLU A 526 -20.33 26.05 29.00
C GLU A 526 -19.32 25.06 29.60
N THR A 527 -19.75 24.29 30.58
CA THR A 527 -18.99 23.19 31.19
C THR A 527 -19.97 22.06 31.47
N ASN A 528 -19.74 20.88 30.88
CA ASN A 528 -20.65 19.72 30.98
C ASN A 528 -22.13 20.03 30.65
N GLY A 529 -22.36 20.93 29.69
CA GLY A 529 -23.72 21.35 29.27
C GLY A 529 -24.36 22.45 30.13
N ILE A 530 -23.67 22.96 31.17
CA ILE A 530 -24.15 24.04 32.04
C ILE A 530 -23.37 25.33 31.72
N VAL A 531 -24.07 26.45 31.59
CA VAL A 531 -23.45 27.79 31.47
C VAL A 531 -22.87 28.21 32.82
N THR A 532 -21.56 28.39 32.85
CA THR A 532 -20.74 28.71 34.04
C THR A 532 -20.11 30.11 34.00
N GLY A 533 -20.36 30.88 32.94
CA GLY A 533 -19.88 32.25 32.78
C GLY A 533 -20.09 32.76 31.35
N TYR A 534 -19.40 33.85 30.98
CA TYR A 534 -19.51 34.46 29.65
C TYR A 534 -18.19 35.09 29.18
N ASN A 535 -18.18 35.58 27.93
CA ASN A 535 -17.10 36.35 27.35
C ASN A 535 -17.63 37.69 26.80
N PRO A 536 -17.42 38.84 27.50
CA PRO A 536 -17.99 40.12 27.08
C PRO A 536 -17.45 40.66 25.75
N SER A 537 -16.33 40.13 25.23
CA SER A 537 -15.79 40.47 23.91
C SER A 537 -16.34 39.62 22.75
N ALA A 538 -17.16 38.61 23.02
CA ALA A 538 -17.76 37.79 21.96
C ALA A 538 -18.88 38.53 21.21
N THR A 539 -18.91 38.38 19.89
CA THR A 539 -19.90 38.96 18.96
C THR A 539 -20.98 37.97 18.52
N GLY A 540 -21.00 36.76 19.09
CA GLY A 540 -22.07 35.78 18.94
C GLY A 540 -23.36 36.17 19.67
N TYR A 541 -24.38 35.32 19.50
CA TYR A 541 -25.68 35.48 20.13
C TYR A 541 -25.66 35.20 21.63
N ARG A 542 -26.52 35.92 22.34
CA ARG A 542 -26.76 35.88 23.77
C ARG A 542 -28.18 36.36 24.09
N LEU A 543 -28.57 36.33 25.35
CA LEU A 543 -29.70 37.14 25.82
C LEU A 543 -29.30 38.63 25.87
N PRO A 544 -30.23 39.58 25.69
CA PRO A 544 -29.99 40.99 25.99
C PRO A 544 -29.62 41.17 27.47
N SER A 545 -28.86 42.20 27.83
CA SER A 545 -28.72 42.56 29.25
C SER A 545 -29.98 43.24 29.78
N GLU A 546 -30.17 43.27 31.09
CA GLU A 546 -31.34 43.91 31.71
C GLU A 546 -31.40 45.41 31.35
N ALA A 547 -30.23 46.05 31.22
CA ALA A 547 -30.10 47.44 30.79
C ALA A 547 -30.41 47.64 29.30
N GLU A 548 -29.88 46.78 28.42
CA GLU A 548 -30.18 46.82 26.98
C GLU A 548 -31.67 46.62 26.73
N TRP A 549 -32.29 45.65 27.41
CA TRP A 549 -33.73 45.40 27.37
C TRP A 549 -34.52 46.60 27.90
N ALA A 550 -34.16 47.12 29.08
CA ALA A 550 -34.85 48.25 29.70
C ALA A 550 -34.78 49.52 28.84
N TRP A 551 -33.64 49.78 28.19
CA TRP A 551 -33.47 50.89 27.28
C TRP A 551 -34.28 50.69 25.98
N ALA A 552 -34.18 49.51 25.37
CA ALA A 552 -34.87 49.20 24.12
C ALA A 552 -36.40 49.28 24.25
N ALA A 553 -36.95 48.82 25.37
CA ALA A 553 -38.38 48.89 25.65
C ALA A 553 -38.86 50.32 26.03
N ARG A 554 -38.05 51.10 26.76
CA ARG A 554 -38.48 52.40 27.32
C ARG A 554 -38.15 53.62 26.46
N SER A 555 -37.09 53.57 25.65
CA SER A 555 -36.53 54.78 25.03
C SER A 555 -37.33 55.25 23.82
N ARG A 556 -38.02 56.40 23.98
CA ARG A 556 -38.78 57.08 22.91
C ARG A 556 -38.23 58.50 22.71
N GLY A 557 -37.21 58.61 21.84
CA GLY A 557 -36.49 59.86 21.62
C GLY A 557 -35.68 60.25 22.85
N GLU A 558 -36.08 61.35 23.51
CA GLU A 558 -35.50 61.83 24.77
C GLU A 558 -36.22 61.28 26.02
N GLN A 559 -37.36 60.60 25.85
CA GLN A 559 -38.23 60.15 26.94
C GLN A 559 -38.04 58.67 27.29
N LEU A 560 -38.30 58.32 28.55
CA LEU A 560 -38.29 56.95 29.07
C LEU A 560 -39.71 56.55 29.51
N LEU A 561 -40.38 55.76 28.67
CA LEU A 561 -41.74 55.29 28.91
C LEU A 561 -41.87 54.50 30.22
N LYS A 562 -43.07 54.56 30.82
CA LYS A 562 -43.44 53.79 32.02
C LYS A 562 -44.20 52.51 31.67
N PHE A 563 -45.16 52.61 30.77
CA PHE A 563 -45.86 51.52 30.10
C PHE A 563 -45.55 51.53 28.59
N PRO A 564 -45.74 50.43 27.85
CA PRO A 564 -45.53 50.37 26.39
C PRO A 564 -46.24 51.49 25.61
N TRP A 565 -47.42 51.89 26.08
CA TRP A 565 -48.27 52.91 25.44
C TRP A 565 -48.10 54.34 26.00
N GLY A 566 -47.36 54.56 27.09
CA GLY A 566 -47.24 55.87 27.75
C GLY A 566 -47.14 55.82 29.27
N ASP A 567 -47.79 56.77 29.95
CA ASP A 567 -47.73 56.95 31.42
C ASP A 567 -49.04 56.65 32.16
N ASP A 568 -50.17 56.75 31.48
CA ASP A 568 -51.52 56.49 31.98
C ASP A 568 -51.84 54.99 32.05
N PHE A 569 -52.78 54.60 32.91
CA PHE A 569 -53.22 53.22 33.08
C PHE A 569 -54.72 53.17 33.44
N PRO A 570 -55.52 52.25 32.88
CA PRO A 570 -55.17 51.20 31.90
C PRO A 570 -54.97 51.74 30.47
N PRO A 571 -54.47 50.94 29.52
CA PRO A 571 -54.48 51.30 28.10
C PRO A 571 -55.91 51.42 27.56
N THR A 572 -56.12 52.33 26.61
CA THR A 572 -57.44 52.64 26.01
C THR A 572 -57.77 51.81 24.76
N SER A 573 -56.81 51.08 24.21
CA SER A 573 -56.95 50.16 23.08
C SER A 573 -56.03 48.96 23.25
N PRO A 574 -56.28 47.83 22.56
CA PRO A 574 -55.34 46.72 22.51
C PRO A 574 -53.99 47.19 21.93
N VAL A 575 -52.91 46.88 22.64
CA VAL A 575 -51.53 47.28 22.32
C VAL A 575 -50.51 46.18 22.58
N GLU A 576 -50.86 45.19 23.41
CA GLU A 576 -50.04 44.08 23.90
C GLU A 576 -50.98 42.94 24.35
N ASN A 577 -50.46 41.72 24.54
CA ASN A 577 -51.24 40.58 25.08
C ASN A 577 -51.14 40.51 26.61
N TYR A 578 -52.30 40.52 27.30
CA TYR A 578 -52.43 40.55 28.76
C TYR A 578 -53.53 39.63 29.28
N ALA A 579 -53.58 39.47 30.61
CA ALA A 579 -54.68 38.78 31.25
C ALA A 579 -55.97 39.63 31.14
N ASP A 580 -56.74 39.40 30.09
CA ASP A 580 -57.97 40.11 29.75
C ASP A 580 -59.25 39.36 30.21
N SER A 581 -60.41 39.90 29.86
CA SER A 581 -61.73 39.27 30.09
C SER A 581 -61.90 37.85 29.50
N SER A 582 -61.14 37.49 28.45
CA SER A 582 -61.15 36.16 27.82
C SER A 582 -60.21 35.17 28.51
N SER A 583 -59.10 35.64 29.09
CA SER A 583 -58.16 34.84 29.89
C SER A 583 -58.67 34.48 31.30
N ALA A 584 -59.74 35.14 31.77
CA ALA A 584 -60.18 35.18 33.16
C ALA A 584 -60.31 33.82 33.85
N PHE A 585 -60.73 32.78 33.12
CA PHE A 585 -60.89 31.42 33.64
C PHE A 585 -59.59 30.63 33.77
N VAL A 586 -58.51 31.10 33.13
CA VAL A 586 -57.15 30.56 33.26
C VAL A 586 -56.36 31.34 34.32
N THR A 587 -56.41 32.67 34.26
CA THR A 587 -55.52 33.56 35.03
C THR A 587 -56.06 33.94 36.40
N GLY A 588 -57.38 33.88 36.60
CA GLY A 588 -58.05 34.34 37.83
C GLY A 588 -57.94 35.85 38.10
N ARG A 589 -57.38 36.64 37.16
CA ARG A 589 -57.18 38.10 37.27
C ARG A 589 -57.35 38.75 35.91
N VAL A 590 -58.02 39.90 35.83
CA VAL A 590 -58.29 40.57 34.55
C VAL A 590 -57.92 42.05 34.58
N LEU A 591 -57.46 42.57 33.44
CA LEU A 591 -57.38 43.99 33.14
C LEU A 591 -58.78 44.48 32.71
N THR A 592 -59.51 45.12 33.63
CA THR A 592 -60.89 45.55 33.40
C THR A 592 -61.02 46.47 32.18
N SER A 593 -62.04 46.23 31.37
CA SER A 593 -62.33 46.94 30.10
C SER A 593 -61.27 46.78 29.00
N TYR A 594 -60.31 45.86 29.15
CA TYR A 594 -59.38 45.46 28.09
C TYR A 594 -59.82 44.15 27.41
N LYS A 595 -59.48 44.02 26.13
CA LYS A 595 -59.66 42.79 25.35
C LYS A 595 -58.74 42.76 24.13
N ASP A 596 -57.69 41.95 24.19
CA ASP A 596 -56.79 41.66 23.06
C ASP A 596 -57.29 40.50 22.17
N GLY A 597 -58.07 39.57 22.74
CA GLY A 597 -58.59 38.39 22.04
C GLY A 597 -57.77 37.12 22.23
N HIS A 598 -56.76 37.13 23.10
CA HIS A 598 -55.83 36.03 23.33
C HIS A 598 -55.95 35.49 24.76
N VAL A 599 -56.34 34.21 24.90
CA VAL A 599 -56.54 33.57 26.22
C VAL A 599 -55.21 33.18 26.89
N VAL A 600 -54.16 33.02 26.08
CA VAL A 600 -52.78 32.65 26.44
C VAL A 600 -51.82 33.38 25.47
N SER A 601 -50.54 32.97 25.33
CA SER A 601 -49.61 33.58 24.37
C SER A 601 -50.18 33.68 22.94
N ALA A 602 -49.92 34.81 22.30
CA ALA A 602 -50.26 35.10 20.92
C ALA A 602 -49.14 34.62 19.99
N PRO A 603 -49.39 34.48 18.67
CA PRO A 603 -48.31 34.49 17.70
C PRO A 603 -47.48 35.76 17.86
N VAL A 604 -46.15 35.66 17.82
CA VAL A 604 -45.28 36.82 17.97
C VAL A 604 -45.53 37.86 16.86
N GLY A 605 -45.44 39.14 17.18
CA GLY A 605 -45.75 40.23 16.25
C GLY A 605 -47.24 40.44 15.97
N SER A 606 -48.14 39.92 16.81
CA SER A 606 -49.60 40.13 16.66
C SER A 606 -50.05 41.56 17.00
N PHE A 607 -49.22 42.33 17.73
CA PHE A 607 -49.52 43.67 18.22
C PHE A 607 -48.67 44.74 17.51
N PRO A 608 -49.02 46.04 17.60
CA PRO A 608 -48.23 47.09 16.97
C PRO A 608 -46.80 47.16 17.51
N ALA A 609 -45.81 47.22 16.63
CA ALA A 609 -44.42 47.43 17.05
C ALA A 609 -44.24 48.75 17.81
N SER A 610 -43.32 48.76 18.77
CA SER A 610 -42.73 49.97 19.34
C SER A 610 -42.15 50.90 18.27
N ASN A 611 -41.87 52.15 18.65
CA ASN A 611 -41.16 53.13 17.81
C ASN A 611 -39.72 52.73 17.41
N ARG A 612 -39.28 51.51 17.77
CA ARG A 612 -37.97 50.91 17.50
C ARG A 612 -38.06 49.66 16.63
N GLY A 613 -39.25 49.28 16.14
CA GLY A 613 -39.45 48.08 15.34
C GLY A 613 -39.43 46.77 16.14
N LEU A 614 -39.50 46.86 17.47
CA LEU A 614 -39.56 45.72 18.39
C LEU A 614 -41.01 45.49 18.82
N TYR A 615 -41.44 44.24 18.79
CA TYR A 615 -42.78 43.77 19.14
C TYR A 615 -42.76 43.10 20.52
N ASP A 616 -43.94 43.02 21.15
CA ASP A 616 -44.28 42.17 22.31
C ASP A 616 -43.50 42.44 23.63
N LEU A 617 -42.52 43.37 23.64
CA LEU A 617 -41.73 43.75 24.84
C LEU A 617 -42.57 44.19 26.04
N GLY A 618 -43.81 44.60 25.82
CA GLY A 618 -44.74 45.04 26.84
C GLY A 618 -45.59 43.94 27.46
N GLY A 619 -45.71 42.78 26.83
CA GLY A 619 -46.68 41.73 27.19
C GLY A 619 -46.34 40.38 26.58
N ASN A 620 -47.36 39.64 26.14
CA ASN A 620 -47.23 38.31 25.53
C ASN A 620 -46.54 37.25 26.40
N VAL A 621 -45.21 37.21 26.47
CA VAL A 621 -44.47 36.44 27.48
C VAL A 621 -43.38 37.30 28.10
N ALA A 622 -43.14 37.11 29.39
CA ALA A 622 -42.03 37.77 30.05
C ALA A 622 -40.71 37.12 29.58
N GLU A 623 -39.61 37.86 29.60
CA GLU A 623 -38.38 37.47 28.91
C GLU A 623 -37.22 37.23 29.89
N TRP A 624 -36.52 36.10 29.71
CA TRP A 624 -35.18 35.93 30.25
C TRP A 624 -34.22 36.95 29.64
N VAL A 625 -33.54 37.71 30.50
CA VAL A 625 -32.37 38.52 30.12
C VAL A 625 -31.10 37.90 30.70
N HIS A 626 -29.93 38.37 30.27
CA HIS A 626 -28.65 37.78 30.65
C HIS A 626 -28.38 37.84 32.17
N ASP A 627 -28.73 38.94 32.82
CA ASP A 627 -28.25 39.29 34.15
C ASP A 627 -28.70 38.31 35.25
N VAL A 628 -27.76 37.97 36.14
CA VAL A 628 -28.06 37.35 37.44
C VAL A 628 -28.89 38.32 38.28
N TYR A 629 -29.98 37.83 38.87
CA TYR A 629 -30.89 38.66 39.64
C TYR A 629 -30.25 39.16 40.94
N SER A 630 -30.14 40.48 41.03
CA SER A 630 -29.71 41.23 42.20
C SER A 630 -30.55 42.50 42.37
N ILE A 631 -30.50 43.11 43.56
CA ILE A 631 -31.15 44.39 43.83
C ILE A 631 -30.07 45.49 43.83
N PRO A 632 -30.11 46.44 42.88
CA PRO A 632 -29.13 47.54 42.81
C PRO A 632 -29.11 48.39 44.07
N SER A 633 -27.93 48.89 44.46
CA SER A 633 -27.80 49.86 45.54
C SER A 633 -28.25 51.25 45.07
N ALA A 634 -29.08 51.91 45.88
CA ALA A 634 -29.52 53.30 45.62
C ALA A 634 -28.37 54.33 45.68
N ASN A 635 -27.22 53.94 46.25
CA ASN A 635 -26.00 54.74 46.31
C ASN A 635 -24.90 54.16 45.39
N GLY A 636 -25.25 53.33 44.40
CA GLY A 636 -24.30 52.74 43.46
C GLY A 636 -23.69 53.78 42.51
N SER A 637 -22.44 53.56 42.12
CA SER A 637 -21.83 54.28 40.99
C SER A 637 -22.51 53.88 39.67
N GLY A 638 -22.51 54.80 38.70
CA GLY A 638 -23.01 54.51 37.35
C GLY A 638 -22.25 53.37 36.69
N GLN A 639 -22.95 52.60 35.86
CA GLN A 639 -22.42 51.41 35.17
C GLN A 639 -22.50 51.56 33.66
N THR A 640 -21.40 51.30 32.97
CA THR A 640 -21.33 51.34 31.50
C THR A 640 -21.46 49.92 30.92
N ASP A 641 -22.38 49.75 29.97
CA ASP A 641 -22.72 48.48 29.31
C ASP A 641 -22.83 47.27 30.29
N PRO A 642 -23.65 47.35 31.36
CA PRO A 642 -23.69 46.32 32.40
C PRO A 642 -24.27 44.98 31.90
N LEU A 643 -23.75 43.90 32.50
CA LEU A 643 -24.03 42.49 32.21
C LEU A 643 -24.31 41.68 33.50
N GLY A 644 -24.72 42.35 34.57
CA GLY A 644 -24.99 41.75 35.88
C GLY A 644 -23.74 41.19 36.59
N SER A 645 -23.98 40.25 37.50
CA SER A 645 -22.91 39.48 38.18
C SER A 645 -22.56 38.20 37.41
N GLN A 646 -21.30 37.73 37.54
CA GLN A 646 -20.82 36.56 36.82
C GLN A 646 -21.33 35.21 37.35
N SER A 647 -21.96 35.18 38.53
CA SER A 647 -22.50 33.97 39.15
C SER A 647 -23.69 34.26 40.05
N GLY A 648 -24.60 33.28 40.15
CA GLY A 648 -25.78 33.27 41.02
C GLY A 648 -26.87 32.35 40.46
N ASP A 649 -27.77 31.88 41.33
CA ASP A 649 -28.70 30.79 41.01
C ASP A 649 -30.03 31.24 40.37
N ASN A 650 -30.29 32.55 40.37
CA ASN A 650 -31.50 33.15 39.81
C ASN A 650 -31.13 34.24 38.79
N TYR A 651 -31.90 34.33 37.72
CA TYR A 651 -31.71 35.28 36.63
C TYR A 651 -32.91 36.23 36.52
N VAL A 652 -32.69 37.42 35.97
CA VAL A 652 -33.74 38.43 35.87
C VAL A 652 -34.74 38.06 34.76
N ILE A 653 -36.02 38.30 35.05
CA ILE A 653 -37.14 38.22 34.09
C ILE A 653 -37.70 39.64 33.90
N ARG A 654 -37.97 40.03 32.65
CA ARG A 654 -38.40 41.38 32.25
C ARG A 654 -39.67 41.34 31.38
N GLY A 655 -40.33 42.48 31.23
CA GLY A 655 -41.64 42.56 30.57
C GLY A 655 -42.78 42.01 31.44
N ALA A 656 -43.98 42.02 30.88
CA ALA A 656 -45.15 41.33 31.42
C ALA A 656 -45.49 40.13 30.52
N SER A 657 -46.66 39.51 30.70
CA SER A 657 -47.09 38.35 29.91
C SER A 657 -48.61 38.30 29.79
N TRP A 658 -49.10 37.37 28.97
CA TRP A 658 -50.51 36.96 28.87
C TRP A 658 -51.12 36.61 30.25
N SER A 659 -50.30 36.26 31.24
CA SER A 659 -50.76 35.95 32.60
C SER A 659 -51.01 37.19 33.48
N HIS A 660 -50.48 38.37 33.12
CA HIS A 660 -50.39 39.56 33.97
C HIS A 660 -51.47 40.63 33.68
N SER A 661 -51.85 41.41 34.69
CA SER A 661 -52.86 42.47 34.54
C SER A 661 -52.76 43.65 35.53
N ARG A 662 -51.88 43.59 36.54
CA ARG A 662 -51.82 44.64 37.57
C ARG A 662 -50.92 45.80 37.15
N VAL A 663 -51.23 47.01 37.64
CA VAL A 663 -50.42 48.23 37.43
C VAL A 663 -48.95 48.08 37.88
N SER A 664 -48.66 47.16 38.81
CA SER A 664 -47.29 46.80 39.18
C SER A 664 -46.55 46.03 38.09
N GLU A 665 -47.26 45.15 37.38
CA GLU A 665 -46.74 44.13 36.47
C GLU A 665 -46.54 44.68 35.05
N LEU A 666 -47.49 45.47 34.54
CA LEU A 666 -47.47 45.93 33.14
C LEU A 666 -46.50 47.10 32.86
N ARG A 667 -45.72 47.55 33.86
CA ARG A 667 -44.73 48.62 33.69
C ARG A 667 -43.42 48.06 33.14
N LEU A 668 -42.78 48.82 32.26
CA LEU A 668 -41.46 48.50 31.71
C LEU A 668 -40.32 48.51 32.76
N SER A 669 -40.60 49.04 33.96
CA SER A 669 -39.74 48.97 35.15
C SER A 669 -39.89 47.67 35.95
N TYR A 670 -40.89 46.82 35.69
CA TYR A 670 -41.18 45.60 36.45
C TYR A 670 -40.06 44.54 36.38
N ARG A 671 -39.58 44.09 37.54
CA ARG A 671 -38.54 43.05 37.67
C ARG A 671 -39.11 41.83 38.40
N ASP A 672 -38.98 40.67 37.77
CA ASP A 672 -39.23 39.35 38.34
C ASP A 672 -37.95 38.49 38.21
N TYR A 673 -37.95 37.26 38.72
CA TYR A 673 -36.77 36.38 38.66
C TYR A 673 -37.12 34.90 38.71
N GLY A 674 -36.17 34.04 38.33
CA GLY A 674 -36.29 32.60 38.47
C GLY A 674 -35.08 31.82 37.95
N GLN A 675 -35.28 30.52 37.73
CA GLN A 675 -34.26 29.59 37.25
C GLN A 675 -34.85 28.55 36.27
N ALA A 676 -35.92 27.87 36.68
CA ALA A 676 -36.67 26.91 35.88
C ALA A 676 -37.64 27.62 34.90
N GLY A 677 -38.08 26.90 33.86
CA GLY A 677 -39.08 27.39 32.91
C GLY A 677 -40.44 27.65 33.52
N ARG A 678 -41.21 28.53 32.86
CA ARG A 678 -42.61 28.88 33.16
C ARG A 678 -43.41 28.91 31.87
N ASP A 679 -44.71 28.73 31.96
CA ASP A 679 -45.70 28.86 30.88
C ASP A 679 -45.90 30.30 30.36
N ASP A 680 -45.45 31.30 31.14
CA ASP A 680 -45.53 32.71 30.79
C ASP A 680 -44.18 33.41 30.63
N VAL A 681 -43.08 32.64 30.54
CA VAL A 681 -41.71 33.15 30.36
C VAL A 681 -41.02 32.50 29.14
N GLY A 682 -40.64 33.34 28.19
CA GLY A 682 -39.82 33.00 27.02
C GLY A 682 -38.53 33.82 26.99
N PHE A 683 -38.03 34.13 25.79
CA PHE A 683 -36.85 34.98 25.60
C PHE A 683 -36.72 35.51 24.15
N ARG A 684 -35.90 36.55 23.96
CA ARG A 684 -35.42 37.01 22.66
C ARG A 684 -33.89 37.08 22.63
N ILE A 685 -33.28 37.02 21.44
CA ILE A 685 -31.82 37.02 21.30
C ILE A 685 -31.24 38.40 20.95
N ALA A 686 -30.00 38.63 21.38
CA ALA A 686 -29.19 39.80 21.08
C ALA A 686 -27.75 39.42 20.72
N ARG A 687 -26.97 40.33 20.12
CA ARG A 687 -25.51 40.18 19.91
C ARG A 687 -24.83 41.54 19.70
N TYR A 688 -23.53 41.65 19.97
CA TYR A 688 -22.79 42.88 19.66
C TYR A 688 -22.52 43.04 18.14
N ALA A 689 -22.36 44.29 17.70
CA ALA A 689 -22.32 44.62 16.27
C ALA A 689 -21.03 44.19 15.55
N GLU A 690 -19.87 44.58 16.08
CA GLU A 690 -18.53 43.98 15.93
C GLU A 690 -17.67 44.40 17.15
#